data_AF-L0J8M2-F1
#
_entry.id   AF-L0J8M2-F1
#
_cell.length_a   1.000
_cell.length_b   1.000
_cell.length_c   1.000
_cell.angle_alpha   90.00
_cell.angle_beta   90.00
_cell.angle_gamma   90.00
#
_symmetry.space_group_name_H-M   'P 1'
#
loop_
_entity.id
_entity.type
_entity.pdbx_description
1 polymer ?
#
loop_
_entity_poly.entity_id
_entity_poly.type
_entity_poly.pdbx_seq_one_letter_code
_entity_poly.pdbx_strand_id
1 'polypeptide(L)'
;MSEDVQQIRYADVLARLQTEIAAATPTTTVDGQILDGLAPLRSRSSADFTLALADAWAVLAEILGFHSARHHEEACLGLASELRSLIELSRLVGYRPDPGVAASASLAFTIDDAGSAPVVTIPVGTAVTSVPNPGEQSVTFETVQAISARPTFNQLLPKRSRPQTFTTPPKSVLLAGTATNVAVGDGMLVPIGSSGHAFGIATAVTVRPDDTPVAGIPARRGWTRVELKMLPDETPSAHPVPVGLNLWPSPLPRGPLLSALSPQGATIMDTEALRAAAVNGGFDTADVFAALRASQALPQSVLVFRAQAGILGGSTPIKQTPPAPTTGAVKAVLSPSALEKAVARAGAETVVAKVAPPHAAAEKVVPSAALQKAAMAKAAVPPAIRANLPALDAIWTGASLNDFLTVVVPKPSSTDVYVYCDTVVRAAKPGPIVLRDGGVWRLIEAVGVDTRSAAVFTVAGKSTVLRVTDDDLTKFTIAGTSVYLAGELLPLAGEPNTIDLPAGATNIGLDDWVDGLAADRLVAITGMSATHPGLAVAHVSALKAVRHELSPTGQTAIDLLDPLPDALSRESVRINANVAPATHGQSRSEVLGSGQGQDQLPVFTLSAGPLTYISDASGSTPALTVYVNGVRRDRVAALLDPGERGYTVSQDDKQITTIQFGSPLPTGVINVRADYRIGLGAGAAVRARQLSMLASRPPGVRAVINPLPARGGADPETVDEASRNAPVSVRALGRAVSLVDYADFARAFPGIAKASARFVGVGAARGVQVTVIGPRGTEITTDSGVYTGLVAALAAGSDELIAVRVLPAQRVPIRVGADLRIDPDRITADVVAAARRAVVAALSFGVRDLGQPVWSSEIVDVLQSVPGVIAADVTALCRLVDGKPEYGKIYRSYLRPDPPAGSTSTAAVLLTLDVTSLTLKVVTP
;
A
#
# COMPACT_ATOMS: atom_id res chain seq x y z
N MET A 1 22.57 -72.67 11.75
CA MET A 1 22.19 -74.02 12.19
C MET A 1 21.48 -74.68 11.03
N SER A 2 21.98 -75.82 10.53
CA SER A 2 21.59 -76.39 9.23
C SER A 2 20.17 -76.97 9.24
N GLU A 3 19.45 -76.79 8.13
CA GLU A 3 18.10 -77.33 7.85
C GLU A 3 17.99 -78.84 8.11
N ASP A 4 19.07 -79.61 7.90
CA ASP A 4 19.11 -81.06 8.11
C ASP A 4 18.86 -81.49 9.56
N VAL A 5 19.31 -80.70 10.54
CA VAL A 5 19.11 -81.03 11.97
C VAL A 5 17.68 -80.75 12.41
N GLN A 6 16.97 -79.83 11.73
CA GLN A 6 15.57 -79.57 11.99
C GLN A 6 14.66 -80.62 11.33
N GLN A 7 14.94 -81.06 10.09
CA GLN A 7 14.13 -82.08 9.41
C GLN A 7 14.12 -83.44 10.13
N ILE A 8 15.26 -83.89 10.66
CA ILE A 8 15.37 -85.17 11.39
C ILE A 8 14.55 -85.14 12.69
N ARG A 9 14.52 -83.99 13.38
CA ARG A 9 13.71 -83.83 14.61
C ARG A 9 12.20 -83.82 14.32
N TYR A 10 11.77 -83.26 13.20
CA TYR A 10 10.35 -83.27 12.82
C TYR A 10 9.86 -84.67 12.44
N ALA A 11 10.66 -85.46 11.72
CA ALA A 11 10.28 -86.82 11.33
C ALA A 11 10.14 -87.77 12.55
N ASP A 12 11.06 -87.68 13.52
CA ASP A 12 11.02 -88.48 14.74
C ASP A 12 9.86 -88.08 15.68
N VAL A 13 9.56 -86.77 15.75
CA VAL A 13 8.40 -86.26 16.48
C VAL A 13 7.10 -86.73 15.82
N LEU A 14 7.00 -86.68 14.49
CA LEU A 14 5.83 -87.13 13.73
C LEU A 14 5.60 -88.63 13.85
N ALA A 15 6.66 -89.44 13.82
CA ALA A 15 6.60 -90.89 14.02
C ALA A 15 6.15 -91.26 15.46
N ARG A 16 6.63 -90.54 16.47
CA ARG A 16 6.13 -90.69 17.86
C ARG A 16 4.68 -90.25 17.99
N LEU A 17 4.29 -89.15 17.34
CA LEU A 17 2.91 -88.65 17.31
C LEU A 17 1.93 -89.68 16.72
N GLN A 18 2.31 -90.33 15.62
CA GLN A 18 1.53 -91.40 15.00
C GLN A 18 1.41 -92.63 15.91
N THR A 19 2.44 -92.94 16.70
CA THR A 19 2.45 -94.08 17.63
C THR A 19 1.58 -93.81 18.86
N GLU A 20 1.61 -92.60 19.41
CA GLU A 20 0.83 -92.19 20.59
C GLU A 20 -0.65 -91.93 20.26
N ILE A 21 -0.95 -91.33 19.09
CA ILE A 21 -2.34 -91.18 18.62
C ILE A 21 -2.98 -92.55 18.33
N ALA A 22 -2.21 -93.51 17.83
CA ALA A 22 -2.67 -94.89 17.67
C ALA A 22 -2.89 -95.59 19.03
N ALA A 23 -2.16 -95.22 20.09
CA ALA A 23 -2.40 -95.70 21.45
C ALA A 23 -3.63 -95.04 22.11
N ALA A 24 -3.97 -93.80 21.72
CA ALA A 24 -5.13 -93.05 22.17
C ALA A 24 -6.44 -93.41 21.44
N THR A 25 -6.63 -94.68 21.06
CA THR A 25 -7.92 -95.14 20.51
C THR A 25 -8.90 -95.35 21.68
N PRO A 26 -10.12 -94.76 21.64
CA PRO A 26 -11.05 -94.86 22.76
C PRO A 26 -11.76 -96.21 22.73
N THR A 27 -11.22 -97.19 23.46
CA THR A 27 -11.93 -98.46 23.64
C THR A 27 -11.71 -99.05 25.02
N THR A 28 -12.37 -98.49 26.04
CA THR A 28 -12.77 -99.29 27.21
C THR A 28 -14.08 -98.75 27.76
N THR A 29 -15.18 -99.40 27.36
CA THR A 29 -16.41 -99.44 28.16
C THR A 29 -16.17 -100.37 29.35
N VAL A 30 -16.27 -99.83 30.56
CA VAL A 30 -16.53 -100.61 31.78
C VAL A 30 -17.80 -100.00 32.38
N ASP A 31 -18.84 -100.81 32.53
CA ASP A 31 -20.15 -100.46 33.14
C ASP A 31 -20.97 -99.34 32.47
N GLY A 32 -20.95 -99.25 31.13
CA GLY A 32 -21.96 -98.49 30.37
C GLY A 32 -21.92 -96.96 30.52
N GLN A 33 -20.90 -96.39 31.18
CA GLN A 33 -20.65 -94.95 31.18
C GLN A 33 -19.53 -94.59 30.19
N ILE A 34 -19.78 -93.57 29.37
CA ILE A 34 -18.78 -92.94 28.51
C ILE A 34 -17.79 -92.23 29.43
N LEU A 35 -16.59 -92.78 29.59
CA LEU A 35 -15.50 -92.10 30.29
C LEU A 35 -14.88 -91.07 29.35
N ASP A 36 -14.89 -89.81 29.77
CA ASP A 36 -14.18 -88.70 29.10
C ASP A 36 -12.71 -89.07 28.93
N GLY A 37 -12.29 -89.34 27.68
CA GLY A 37 -10.92 -89.70 27.31
C GLY A 37 -9.86 -88.63 27.63
N LEU A 38 -10.27 -87.51 28.23
CA LEU A 38 -9.43 -86.38 28.63
C LEU A 38 -9.08 -86.38 30.13
N ALA A 39 -9.77 -87.16 30.97
CA ALA A 39 -9.55 -87.21 32.42
C ALA A 39 -8.13 -87.64 32.89
N PRO A 40 -7.35 -88.45 32.13
CA PRO A 40 -5.99 -88.87 32.55
C PRO A 40 -4.88 -87.87 32.27
N LEU A 41 -5.09 -86.83 31.44
CA LEU A 41 -4.06 -85.87 31.02
C LEU A 41 -3.76 -84.82 32.13
N ARG A 42 -3.15 -85.26 33.25
CA ARG A 42 -2.86 -84.42 34.44
C ARG A 42 -1.42 -83.93 34.54
N SER A 43 -0.55 -84.36 33.63
CA SER A 43 0.86 -84.00 33.63
C SER A 43 1.03 -82.50 33.39
N ARG A 44 1.95 -81.86 34.14
CA ARG A 44 2.43 -80.48 33.90
C ARG A 44 3.93 -80.47 33.57
N SER A 45 4.46 -81.62 33.17
CA SER A 45 5.88 -81.77 32.86
C SER A 45 6.20 -81.10 31.54
N SER A 46 7.27 -80.31 31.50
CA SER A 46 7.78 -79.72 30.25
C SER A 46 8.33 -80.75 29.26
N ALA A 47 8.42 -82.03 29.64
CA ALA A 47 8.81 -83.14 28.77
C ALA A 47 7.61 -83.88 28.14
N ASP A 48 6.37 -83.47 28.45
CA ASP A 48 5.16 -84.08 27.92
C ASP A 48 4.86 -83.59 26.49
N PHE A 49 4.78 -84.52 25.54
CA PHE A 49 4.56 -84.18 24.14
C PHE A 49 3.15 -83.67 23.86
N THR A 50 2.14 -84.06 24.65
CA THR A 50 0.75 -83.59 24.47
C THR A 50 0.64 -82.10 24.79
N LEU A 51 1.35 -81.65 25.84
CA LEU A 51 1.52 -80.24 26.17
C LEU A 51 2.33 -79.51 25.09
N ALA A 52 3.42 -80.10 24.60
CA ALA A 52 4.22 -79.49 23.53
C ALA A 52 3.43 -79.31 22.21
N LEU A 53 2.56 -80.27 21.85
CA LEU A 53 1.67 -80.17 20.68
C LEU A 53 0.58 -79.12 20.89
N ALA A 54 0.00 -79.06 22.08
CA ALA A 54 -0.98 -78.02 22.44
C ALA A 54 -0.35 -76.63 22.42
N ASP A 55 0.87 -76.47 22.93
CA ASP A 55 1.63 -75.22 22.88
C ASP A 55 1.97 -74.84 21.43
N ALA A 56 2.39 -75.79 20.60
CA ALA A 56 2.65 -75.53 19.18
C ALA A 56 1.37 -75.11 18.42
N TRP A 57 0.23 -75.73 18.73
CA TRP A 57 -1.06 -75.34 18.16
C TRP A 57 -1.51 -73.96 18.65
N ALA A 58 -1.28 -73.64 19.92
CA ALA A 58 -1.55 -72.32 20.48
C ALA A 58 -0.68 -71.24 19.81
N VAL A 59 0.61 -71.49 19.58
CA VAL A 59 1.51 -70.58 18.85
C VAL A 59 1.07 -70.39 17.40
N LEU A 60 0.69 -71.47 16.73
CA LEU A 60 0.17 -71.39 15.35
C LEU A 60 -1.14 -70.59 15.30
N ALA A 61 -2.05 -70.81 16.25
CA ALA A 61 -3.29 -70.06 16.36
C ALA A 61 -3.04 -68.57 16.67
N GLU A 62 -2.06 -68.25 17.51
CA GLU A 62 -1.64 -66.86 17.80
C GLU A 62 -1.11 -66.17 16.54
N ILE A 63 -0.22 -66.83 15.77
CA ILE A 63 0.33 -66.29 14.52
C ILE A 63 -0.77 -66.08 13.47
N LEU A 64 -1.65 -67.07 13.28
CA LEU A 64 -2.78 -66.94 12.36
C LEU A 64 -3.74 -65.85 12.82
N GLY A 65 -4.05 -65.77 14.12
CA GLY A 65 -4.88 -64.74 14.71
C GLY A 65 -4.32 -63.35 14.45
N PHE A 66 -3.01 -63.15 14.66
CA PHE A 66 -2.32 -61.90 14.36
C PHE A 66 -2.44 -61.50 12.88
N HIS A 67 -2.16 -62.41 11.95
CA HIS A 67 -2.23 -62.11 10.51
C HIS A 67 -3.67 -61.88 10.04
N SER A 68 -4.63 -62.65 10.53
CA SER A 68 -6.05 -62.46 10.21
C SER A 68 -6.57 -61.13 10.75
N ALA A 69 -6.20 -60.73 11.97
CA ALA A 69 -6.53 -59.43 12.52
C ALA A 69 -5.95 -58.30 11.67
N ARG A 70 -4.65 -58.38 11.33
CA ARG A 70 -3.99 -57.37 10.48
C ARG A 70 -4.64 -57.28 9.09
N HIS A 71 -4.99 -58.40 8.46
CA HIS A 71 -5.71 -58.38 7.18
C HIS A 71 -7.11 -57.76 7.31
N HIS A 72 -7.82 -58.01 8.41
CA HIS A 72 -9.14 -57.43 8.64
C HIS A 72 -9.07 -55.91 8.83
N GLU A 73 -8.10 -55.45 9.64
CA GLU A 73 -7.84 -54.02 9.85
C GLU A 73 -7.53 -53.31 8.53
N GLU A 74 -6.62 -53.85 7.72
CA GLU A 74 -6.24 -53.27 6.43
C GLU A 74 -7.30 -53.43 5.32
N ALA A 75 -8.33 -54.27 5.53
CA ALA A 75 -9.45 -54.42 4.59
C ALA A 75 -10.63 -53.47 4.89
N CYS A 76 -10.59 -52.72 5.99
CA CYS A 76 -11.69 -51.87 6.45
C CYS A 76 -11.28 -50.39 6.52
N LEU A 77 -12.02 -49.50 5.85
CA LEU A 77 -11.71 -48.06 5.76
C LEU A 77 -11.46 -47.36 7.10
N GLY A 78 -12.19 -47.75 8.15
CA GLY A 78 -12.07 -47.13 9.47
C GLY A 78 -11.02 -47.78 10.38
N LEU A 79 -10.42 -48.89 9.97
CA LEU A 79 -9.43 -49.65 10.75
C LEU A 79 -8.04 -49.69 10.07
N ALA A 80 -7.97 -49.39 8.77
CA ALA A 80 -6.73 -49.42 8.01
C ALA A 80 -5.70 -48.45 8.59
N SER A 81 -4.50 -48.96 8.84
CA SER A 81 -3.39 -48.20 9.41
C SER A 81 -2.35 -47.83 8.36
N GLU A 82 -2.26 -48.58 7.26
CA GLU A 82 -1.37 -48.25 6.15
C GLU A 82 -2.06 -47.34 5.13
N LEU A 83 -1.39 -46.24 4.76
CA LEU A 83 -1.93 -45.26 3.81
C LEU A 83 -2.29 -45.90 2.47
N ARG A 84 -1.51 -46.90 2.03
CA ARG A 84 -1.76 -47.61 0.78
C ARG A 84 -3.12 -48.31 0.79
N SER A 85 -3.39 -49.10 1.83
CA SER A 85 -4.68 -49.80 1.99
C SER A 85 -5.82 -48.79 2.02
N LEU A 86 -5.65 -47.71 2.78
CA LEU A 86 -6.63 -46.65 2.89
C LEU A 86 -6.91 -45.97 1.55
N ILE A 87 -5.89 -45.59 0.77
CA ILE A 87 -6.05 -44.99 -0.57
C ILE A 87 -6.79 -45.94 -1.52
N GLU A 88 -6.44 -47.22 -1.54
CA GLU A 88 -7.08 -48.16 -2.46
C GLU A 88 -8.53 -48.43 -2.07
N LEU A 89 -8.82 -48.63 -0.77
CA LEU A 89 -10.19 -48.75 -0.28
C LEU A 89 -11.00 -47.47 -0.50
N SER A 90 -10.38 -46.30 -0.32
CA SER A 90 -11.07 -45.02 -0.47
C SER A 90 -11.39 -44.73 -1.94
N ARG A 91 -10.53 -45.16 -2.87
CA ARG A 91 -10.80 -45.07 -4.31
C ARG A 91 -12.02 -45.86 -4.74
N LEU A 92 -12.28 -47.02 -4.14
CA LEU A 92 -13.49 -47.82 -4.42
C LEU A 92 -14.76 -47.04 -4.13
N VAL A 93 -14.70 -46.11 -3.18
CA VAL A 93 -15.83 -45.25 -2.80
C VAL A 93 -15.72 -43.83 -3.36
N GLY A 94 -14.82 -43.61 -4.32
CA GLY A 94 -14.62 -42.31 -4.97
C GLY A 94 -13.94 -41.25 -4.10
N TYR A 95 -13.44 -41.61 -2.91
CA TYR A 95 -12.70 -40.72 -2.03
C TYR A 95 -11.20 -40.73 -2.36
N ARG A 96 -10.60 -39.53 -2.43
CA ARG A 96 -9.15 -39.36 -2.54
C ARG A 96 -8.69 -38.45 -1.42
N PRO A 97 -7.69 -38.86 -0.62
CA PRO A 97 -7.13 -37.98 0.38
C PRO A 97 -6.64 -36.67 -0.22
N ASP A 98 -6.87 -35.57 0.49
CA ASP A 98 -6.48 -34.25 0.01
C ASP A 98 -4.96 -34.16 -0.11
N PRO A 99 -4.43 -33.75 -1.28
CA PRO A 99 -3.00 -33.51 -1.41
C PRO A 99 -2.62 -32.23 -0.67
N GLY A 100 -1.35 -32.13 -0.29
CA GLY A 100 -0.85 -30.89 0.30
C GLY A 100 -0.82 -29.77 -0.75
N VAL A 101 -1.37 -28.62 -0.40
CA VAL A 101 -1.46 -27.45 -1.29
C VAL A 101 -0.33 -26.47 -0.97
N ALA A 102 0.22 -25.79 -1.99
CA ALA A 102 1.15 -24.69 -1.81
C ALA A 102 0.52 -23.46 -1.15
N ALA A 103 1.31 -22.78 -0.31
CA ALA A 103 0.98 -21.45 0.18
C ALA A 103 1.07 -20.40 -0.95
N SER A 104 0.28 -19.33 -0.84
CA SER A 104 0.29 -18.18 -1.73
C SER A 104 0.89 -16.95 -1.06
N ALA A 105 1.52 -16.09 -1.85
CA ALA A 105 2.07 -14.82 -1.39
C ALA A 105 1.99 -13.77 -2.50
N SER A 106 2.02 -12.49 -2.12
CA SER A 106 2.21 -11.38 -3.06
C SER A 106 3.62 -10.85 -2.91
N LEU A 107 4.35 -10.74 -4.03
CA LEU A 107 5.72 -10.24 -4.08
C LEU A 107 5.74 -8.83 -4.66
N ALA A 108 6.21 -7.85 -3.88
CA ALA A 108 6.43 -6.48 -4.32
C ALA A 108 7.90 -6.29 -4.69
N PHE A 109 8.15 -5.97 -5.97
CA PHE A 109 9.49 -5.79 -6.51
C PHE A 109 9.90 -4.32 -6.46
N THR A 110 11.20 -4.09 -6.29
CA THR A 110 11.85 -2.79 -6.46
C THR A 110 12.73 -2.85 -7.69
N ILE A 111 12.52 -1.96 -8.65
CA ILE A 111 13.23 -1.87 -9.92
C ILE A 111 14.31 -0.79 -9.81
N ASP A 112 15.50 -1.03 -10.36
CA ASP A 112 16.57 -0.04 -10.42
C ASP A 112 16.24 1.08 -11.42
N ASP A 113 16.42 2.33 -11.00
CA ASP A 113 16.26 3.53 -11.84
C ASP A 113 17.48 3.78 -12.77
N ALA A 114 18.55 2.97 -12.64
CA ALA A 114 19.83 3.20 -13.32
C ALA A 114 19.90 2.63 -14.75
N GLY A 115 18.87 1.91 -15.21
CA GLY A 115 18.84 1.29 -16.54
C GLY A 115 18.09 2.13 -17.57
N SER A 116 18.57 2.13 -18.82
CA SER A 116 17.91 2.82 -19.95
C SER A 116 16.53 2.26 -20.34
N ALA A 117 16.08 1.16 -19.74
CA ALA A 117 14.80 0.51 -20.06
C ALA A 117 13.68 0.99 -19.12
N PRO A 118 12.64 1.69 -19.63
CA PRO A 118 11.55 2.23 -18.80
C PRO A 118 10.60 1.15 -18.26
N VAL A 119 10.71 -0.10 -18.74
CA VAL A 119 9.89 -1.24 -18.38
C VAL A 119 10.77 -2.49 -18.24
N VAL A 120 10.59 -3.22 -17.15
CA VAL A 120 11.30 -4.47 -16.84
C VAL A 120 10.30 -5.62 -16.75
N THR A 121 10.52 -6.70 -17.49
CA THR A 121 9.67 -7.88 -17.42
C THR A 121 10.13 -8.81 -16.31
N ILE A 122 9.24 -9.12 -15.38
CA ILE A 122 9.43 -10.16 -14.37
C ILE A 122 8.69 -11.40 -14.87
N PRO A 123 9.40 -12.47 -15.30
CA PRO A 123 8.77 -13.65 -15.86
C PRO A 123 8.06 -14.51 -14.80
N VAL A 124 7.17 -15.40 -15.25
CA VAL A 124 6.71 -16.54 -14.46
C VAL A 124 7.92 -17.39 -14.03
N GLY A 125 7.89 -17.97 -12.83
CA GLY A 125 9.00 -18.78 -12.32
C GLY A 125 10.14 -17.96 -11.71
N THR A 126 9.97 -16.65 -11.51
CA THR A 126 10.96 -15.84 -10.78
C THR A 126 10.99 -16.30 -9.32
N ALA A 127 12.08 -16.93 -8.92
CA ALA A 127 12.22 -17.57 -7.62
C ALA A 127 12.73 -16.60 -6.54
N VAL A 128 12.03 -16.57 -5.40
CA VAL A 128 12.35 -15.80 -4.20
C VAL A 128 12.40 -16.73 -3.00
N THR A 129 13.46 -16.65 -2.21
CA THR A 129 13.68 -17.45 -1.01
C THR A 129 13.47 -16.63 0.26
N SER A 130 13.00 -17.31 1.30
CA SER A 130 12.88 -16.73 2.64
C SER A 130 14.24 -16.63 3.32
N VAL A 131 14.41 -15.59 4.13
CA VAL A 131 15.49 -15.52 5.11
C VAL A 131 14.99 -16.22 6.39
N PRO A 132 15.56 -17.38 6.76
CA PRO A 132 15.12 -18.12 7.93
C PRO A 132 15.58 -17.46 9.23
N ASN A 133 14.75 -17.54 10.29
CA ASN A 133 15.20 -17.27 11.66
C ASN A 133 15.95 -18.50 12.23
N PRO A 134 16.64 -18.38 13.38
CA PRO A 134 17.26 -19.54 14.03
C PRO A 134 16.27 -20.68 14.23
N GLY A 135 16.54 -21.84 13.63
CA GLY A 135 15.68 -23.03 13.67
C GLY A 135 14.64 -23.15 12.55
N GLU A 136 14.49 -22.15 11.68
CA GLU A 136 13.63 -22.22 10.49
C GLU A 136 14.43 -22.68 9.26
N GLN A 137 13.77 -23.33 8.31
CA GLN A 137 14.35 -23.68 7.00
C GLN A 137 13.99 -22.61 5.95
N SER A 138 14.87 -22.40 4.97
CA SER A 138 14.57 -21.52 3.84
C SER A 138 13.51 -22.17 2.94
N VAL A 139 12.51 -21.40 2.54
CA VAL A 139 11.46 -21.84 1.61
C VAL A 139 11.47 -20.98 0.35
N THR A 140 11.16 -21.60 -0.78
CA THR A 140 11.16 -20.93 -2.11
C THR A 140 9.73 -20.67 -2.58
N PHE A 141 9.50 -19.48 -3.13
CA PHE A 141 8.28 -19.08 -3.81
C PHE A 141 8.63 -18.69 -5.25
N GLU A 142 7.74 -18.99 -6.19
CA GLU A 142 7.89 -18.61 -7.59
C GLU A 142 6.69 -17.78 -8.04
N THR A 143 6.95 -16.75 -8.85
CA THR A 143 5.89 -15.95 -9.49
C THR A 143 5.04 -16.85 -10.40
N VAL A 144 3.72 -16.73 -10.30
CA VAL A 144 2.78 -17.53 -11.13
C VAL A 144 2.30 -16.78 -12.38
N GLN A 145 2.55 -15.47 -12.43
CA GLN A 145 2.20 -14.61 -13.54
C GLN A 145 3.38 -13.68 -13.87
N ALA A 146 3.60 -13.43 -15.16
CA ALA A 146 4.56 -12.43 -15.60
C ALA A 146 3.98 -11.02 -15.42
N ILE A 147 4.81 -10.08 -14.97
CA ILE A 147 4.41 -8.67 -14.83
C ILE A 147 5.39 -7.74 -15.53
N SER A 148 4.85 -6.68 -16.12
CA SER A 148 5.64 -5.53 -16.58
C SER A 148 5.82 -4.56 -15.42
N ALA A 149 7.02 -4.53 -14.86
CA ALA A 149 7.41 -3.67 -13.74
C ALA A 149 8.08 -2.38 -14.23
N ARG A 150 7.96 -1.29 -13.47
CA ARG A 150 8.53 0.02 -13.81
C ARG A 150 9.17 0.66 -12.59
N PRO A 151 10.27 1.43 -12.74
CA PRO A 151 10.82 2.18 -11.61
C PRO A 151 9.83 3.16 -10.99
N THR A 152 9.00 3.81 -11.81
CA THR A 152 7.94 4.72 -11.37
C THR A 152 6.89 4.04 -10.48
N PHE A 153 6.74 2.71 -10.55
CA PHE A 153 5.79 1.94 -9.75
C PHE A 153 6.35 1.46 -8.41
N ASN A 154 7.65 1.66 -8.15
CA ASN A 154 8.27 1.25 -6.89
C ASN A 154 7.58 1.91 -5.69
N GLN A 155 7.19 3.17 -5.85
CA GLN A 155 6.63 3.96 -4.77
C GLN A 155 5.80 5.14 -5.27
N LEU A 156 4.52 4.86 -5.51
CA LEU A 156 3.49 5.85 -5.74
C LEU A 156 3.02 6.45 -4.41
N LEU A 157 2.68 7.73 -4.45
CA LEU A 157 2.21 8.48 -3.30
C LEU A 157 0.73 8.84 -3.51
N PRO A 158 -0.10 8.77 -2.46
CA PRO A 158 -1.45 9.30 -2.56
C PRO A 158 -1.40 10.84 -2.67
N LYS A 159 -2.45 11.47 -3.17
CA LYS A 159 -2.57 12.93 -3.32
C LYS A 159 -2.35 13.65 -1.99
N ARG A 160 -1.17 14.19 -1.75
CA ARG A 160 -0.74 14.88 -0.51
C ARG A 160 -0.96 16.37 -0.56
N SER A 161 -1.18 16.95 -1.73
CA SER A 161 -1.47 18.37 -1.84
C SER A 161 -2.59 18.65 -2.82
N ARG A 162 -3.24 19.79 -2.64
CA ARG A 162 -4.26 20.31 -3.55
C ARG A 162 -3.82 21.69 -4.03
N PRO A 163 -4.08 22.04 -5.30
CA PRO A 163 -3.82 23.39 -5.80
C PRO A 163 -4.53 24.45 -4.92
N GLN A 164 -3.87 25.58 -4.65
CA GLN A 164 -4.48 26.69 -3.91
C GLN A 164 -5.32 27.53 -4.86
N THR A 165 -6.64 27.55 -4.64
CA THR A 165 -7.57 28.41 -5.39
C THR A 165 -8.22 29.40 -4.44
N PHE A 166 -8.25 30.68 -4.84
CA PHE A 166 -8.84 31.74 -4.04
C PHE A 166 -10.08 32.29 -4.74
N THR A 167 -11.25 32.12 -4.12
CA THR A 167 -12.52 32.74 -4.57
C THR A 167 -12.84 34.00 -3.78
N THR A 168 -12.18 34.19 -2.64
CA THR A 168 -12.24 35.38 -1.77
C THR A 168 -10.83 35.73 -1.30
N PRO A 169 -10.58 36.97 -0.82
CA PRO A 169 -9.27 37.38 -0.32
C PRO A 169 -8.76 36.44 0.80
N PRO A 170 -7.63 35.74 0.62
CA PRO A 170 -7.15 34.77 1.60
C PRO A 170 -6.48 35.42 2.80
N LYS A 171 -6.58 34.79 3.97
CA LYS A 171 -5.83 35.19 5.18
C LYS A 171 -4.38 34.73 5.17
N SER A 172 -4.05 33.70 4.39
CA SER A 172 -2.69 33.21 4.24
C SER A 172 -2.49 32.54 2.89
N VAL A 173 -1.25 32.55 2.42
CA VAL A 173 -0.81 31.95 1.16
C VAL A 173 0.39 31.04 1.42
N LEU A 174 0.41 29.85 0.81
CA LEU A 174 1.58 28.96 0.83
C LEU A 174 2.40 29.13 -0.46
N LEU A 175 3.66 29.47 -0.34
CA LEU A 175 4.62 29.60 -1.44
C LEU A 175 5.50 28.36 -1.52
N ALA A 176 5.84 27.93 -2.74
CA ALA A 176 6.69 26.78 -2.95
C ALA A 176 8.15 27.09 -2.58
N GLY A 177 8.77 26.20 -1.80
CA GLY A 177 10.15 26.33 -1.35
C GLY A 177 10.33 27.16 -0.08
N THR A 178 11.56 27.13 0.42
CA THR A 178 11.98 27.77 1.68
C THR A 178 12.78 29.06 1.46
N ALA A 179 13.43 29.19 0.30
CA ALA A 179 14.24 30.35 -0.08
C ALA A 179 13.40 31.42 -0.82
N THR A 180 12.22 31.73 -0.30
CA THR A 180 11.31 32.71 -0.92
C THR A 180 11.68 34.16 -0.59
N ASN A 181 12.51 34.39 0.43
CA ASN A 181 12.95 35.71 0.90
C ASN A 181 11.81 36.73 1.16
N VAL A 182 10.57 36.27 1.39
CA VAL A 182 9.44 37.15 1.74
C VAL A 182 9.62 37.68 3.15
N ALA A 183 9.46 38.99 3.33
CA ALA A 183 9.57 39.67 4.62
C ALA A 183 8.21 40.21 5.08
N VAL A 184 8.06 40.39 6.39
CA VAL A 184 6.92 41.12 6.96
C VAL A 184 6.94 42.55 6.43
N GLY A 185 5.82 43.03 5.90
CA GLY A 185 5.70 44.32 5.23
C GLY A 185 5.69 44.26 3.69
N ASP A 186 6.13 43.14 3.09
CA ASP A 186 6.04 42.95 1.63
C ASP A 186 4.58 43.00 1.18
N GLY A 187 4.34 43.65 0.04
CA GLY A 187 3.02 43.68 -0.60
C GLY A 187 2.82 42.43 -1.45
N MET A 188 1.64 41.82 -1.41
CA MET A 188 1.31 40.64 -2.21
C MET A 188 0.01 40.85 -2.97
N LEU A 189 0.07 40.68 -4.29
CA LEU A 189 -1.11 40.63 -5.16
C LEU A 189 -1.47 39.17 -5.42
N VAL A 190 -2.68 38.79 -5.01
CA VAL A 190 -3.19 37.43 -5.07
C VAL A 190 -4.32 37.36 -6.11
N PRO A 191 -4.29 36.40 -7.04
CA PRO A 191 -5.41 36.19 -7.97
C PRO A 191 -6.64 35.63 -7.26
N ILE A 192 -7.82 36.18 -7.56
CA ILE A 192 -9.12 35.77 -7.02
C ILE A 192 -10.11 35.52 -8.16
N GLY A 193 -10.71 34.34 -8.18
CA GLY A 193 -11.63 33.94 -9.25
C GLY A 193 -10.94 33.91 -10.61
N SER A 194 -11.67 34.23 -11.67
CA SER A 194 -11.17 34.15 -13.06
C SER A 194 -10.45 35.41 -13.55
N SER A 195 -10.65 36.55 -12.92
CA SER A 195 -10.13 37.85 -13.40
C SER A 195 -9.93 38.89 -12.31
N GLY A 196 -10.20 38.56 -11.04
CA GLY A 196 -10.05 39.47 -9.92
C GLY A 196 -8.70 39.32 -9.25
N HIS A 197 -8.29 40.34 -8.50
CA HIS A 197 -7.09 40.31 -7.67
C HIS A 197 -7.40 40.98 -6.35
N ALA A 198 -6.73 40.57 -5.28
CA ALA A 198 -6.70 41.35 -4.05
C ALA A 198 -5.27 41.63 -3.63
N PHE A 199 -5.10 42.76 -2.97
CA PHE A 199 -3.82 43.17 -2.42
C PHE A 199 -3.81 43.03 -0.90
N GLY A 200 -2.76 42.43 -0.39
CA GLY A 200 -2.53 42.25 1.04
C GLY A 200 -1.08 42.50 1.41
N ILE A 201 -0.84 42.64 2.71
CA ILE A 201 0.50 42.88 3.26
C ILE A 201 0.88 41.69 4.12
N ALA A 202 2.09 41.18 3.92
CA ALA A 202 2.65 40.13 4.74
C ALA A 202 2.76 40.57 6.20
N THR A 203 2.05 39.92 7.11
CA THR A 203 2.08 40.20 8.56
C THR A 203 2.93 39.20 9.34
N ALA A 204 3.05 37.97 8.84
CA ALA A 204 3.92 36.94 9.40
C ALA A 204 4.39 36.00 8.29
N VAL A 205 5.61 35.48 8.44
CA VAL A 205 6.21 34.53 7.49
C VAL A 205 6.73 33.33 8.28
N THR A 206 6.24 32.15 7.96
CA THR A 206 6.65 30.88 8.58
C THR A 206 7.21 29.95 7.52
N VAL A 207 8.43 29.46 7.70
CA VAL A 207 9.06 28.51 6.77
C VAL A 207 8.99 27.11 7.36
N ARG A 208 8.45 26.17 6.60
CA ARG A 208 8.59 24.74 6.88
C ARG A 208 9.77 24.21 6.04
N PRO A 209 10.82 23.65 6.67
CA PRO A 209 11.94 23.06 5.94
C PRO A 209 11.50 21.83 5.13
N ASP A 210 12.33 21.48 4.13
CA ASP A 210 12.20 20.20 3.42
C ASP A 210 12.31 19.04 4.42
N ASP A 211 11.54 17.97 4.20
CA ASP A 211 11.68 16.77 5.03
C ASP A 211 13.07 16.17 4.80
N THR A 212 13.70 15.62 5.85
CA THR A 212 14.95 14.85 5.70
C THR A 212 14.74 13.71 4.70
N PRO A 213 15.57 13.58 3.65
CA PRO A 213 15.46 12.47 2.72
C PRO A 213 15.63 11.15 3.46
N VAL A 214 14.58 10.33 3.47
CA VAL A 214 14.67 8.94 3.92
C VAL A 214 14.86 8.08 2.67
N ALA A 215 15.76 7.09 2.72
CA ALA A 215 16.06 6.24 1.57
C ALA A 215 14.77 5.65 0.97
N GLY A 216 14.51 6.00 -0.31
CA GLY A 216 13.27 5.59 -0.98
C GLY A 216 12.02 6.22 -0.39
N ILE A 217 12.06 7.46 0.09
CA ILE A 217 10.90 8.33 0.35
C ILE A 217 11.25 9.70 -0.24
N PRO A 218 10.53 10.19 -1.26
CA PRO A 218 10.71 11.55 -1.75
C PRO A 218 10.50 12.53 -0.59
N ALA A 219 11.55 13.31 -0.29
CA ALA A 219 11.47 14.40 0.68
C ALA A 219 10.37 15.36 0.23
N ARG A 220 9.47 15.72 1.15
CA ARG A 220 8.55 16.83 0.84
C ARG A 220 9.38 18.08 0.67
N ARG A 221 9.13 18.77 -0.44
CA ARG A 221 9.59 20.15 -0.58
C ARG A 221 8.92 20.99 0.52
N GLY A 222 9.73 21.75 1.21
CA GLY A 222 9.33 22.75 2.15
C GLY A 222 8.53 23.85 1.45
N TRP A 223 7.87 24.65 2.26
CA TRP A 223 7.03 25.73 1.81
C TRP A 223 7.18 26.92 2.76
N THR A 224 6.84 28.10 2.24
CA THR A 224 6.78 29.32 3.04
C THR A 224 5.32 29.74 3.17
N ARG A 225 4.80 29.77 4.40
CA ARG A 225 3.48 30.32 4.70
C ARG A 225 3.59 31.80 4.99
N VAL A 226 2.84 32.61 4.26
CA VAL A 226 2.72 34.05 4.49
C VAL A 226 1.31 34.35 4.98
N GLU A 227 1.20 34.92 6.18
CA GLU A 227 -0.07 35.47 6.66
C GLU A 227 -0.25 36.88 6.11
N LEU A 228 -1.47 37.18 5.66
CA LEU A 228 -1.80 38.41 4.96
C LEU A 228 -2.85 39.21 5.71
N LYS A 229 -2.58 40.50 5.90
CA LYS A 229 -3.62 41.50 6.15
C LYS A 229 -4.12 42.02 4.82
N MET A 230 -5.23 41.46 4.35
CA MET A 230 -5.90 41.91 3.13
C MET A 230 -6.47 43.31 3.33
N LEU A 231 -6.34 44.16 2.32
CA LEU A 231 -6.96 45.47 2.30
C LEU A 231 -8.40 45.34 1.78
N PRO A 232 -9.37 46.07 2.35
CA PRO A 232 -10.75 46.01 1.90
C PRO A 232 -10.86 46.56 0.48
N ASP A 233 -11.44 45.77 -0.43
CA ASP A 233 -11.85 46.26 -1.74
C ASP A 233 -13.19 47.00 -1.63
N GLU A 234 -13.32 48.16 -2.28
CA GLU A 234 -14.64 48.77 -2.48
C GLU A 234 -15.51 47.93 -3.44
N THR A 235 -14.93 47.00 -4.21
CA THR A 235 -15.58 45.83 -4.85
C THR A 235 -14.49 45.05 -5.61
N PRO A 236 -14.50 43.70 -5.64
CA PRO A 236 -13.45 42.88 -6.29
C PRO A 236 -13.24 43.15 -7.80
N SER A 237 -14.14 43.91 -8.42
CA SER A 237 -14.18 44.27 -9.84
C SER A 237 -13.83 45.73 -10.13
N ALA A 238 -13.52 46.56 -9.12
CA ALA A 238 -13.29 48.00 -9.29
C ALA A 238 -11.86 48.38 -9.74
N HIS A 239 -10.90 47.45 -9.69
CA HIS A 239 -9.52 47.66 -10.11
C HIS A 239 -9.16 46.68 -11.23
N PRO A 240 -9.71 46.86 -12.46
CA PRO A 240 -9.35 46.02 -13.58
C PRO A 240 -7.85 46.10 -13.84
N VAL A 241 -7.23 44.96 -14.15
CA VAL A 241 -5.84 44.91 -14.61
C VAL A 241 -5.73 45.85 -15.82
N PRO A 242 -4.75 46.78 -15.85
CA PRO A 242 -4.54 47.66 -16.99
C PRO A 242 -4.50 46.86 -18.30
N VAL A 243 -5.20 47.36 -19.33
CA VAL A 243 -5.29 46.67 -20.63
C VAL A 243 -3.87 46.50 -21.20
N GLY A 244 -3.44 45.25 -21.38
CA GLY A 244 -2.10 44.89 -21.87
C GLY A 244 -1.15 44.36 -20.80
N LEU A 245 -1.44 44.56 -19.51
CA LEU A 245 -0.62 44.06 -18.41
C LEU A 245 -0.92 42.57 -18.16
N ASN A 246 -0.15 41.70 -18.81
CA ASN A 246 -0.28 40.25 -18.64
C ASN A 246 0.49 39.77 -17.39
N LEU A 247 -0.11 39.98 -16.21
CA LEU A 247 0.50 39.70 -14.90
C LEU A 247 0.84 38.21 -14.70
N TRP A 248 0.02 37.33 -15.28
CA TRP A 248 0.26 35.90 -15.33
C TRP A 248 0.15 35.49 -16.79
N PRO A 249 1.24 35.12 -17.47
CA PRO A 249 1.14 34.64 -18.83
C PRO A 249 0.12 33.50 -18.87
N SER A 250 -0.93 33.65 -19.69
CA SER A 250 -1.90 32.59 -19.92
C SER A 250 -1.17 31.27 -20.13
N PRO A 251 -1.62 30.16 -19.51
CA PRO A 251 -1.01 28.87 -19.75
C PRO A 251 -0.93 28.68 -21.26
N LEU A 252 0.23 28.19 -21.74
CA LEU A 252 0.46 27.81 -23.13
C LEU A 252 -0.84 27.26 -23.74
N PRO A 253 -1.19 27.67 -24.97
CA PRO A 253 -2.51 27.38 -25.51
C PRO A 253 -2.83 25.90 -25.30
N ARG A 254 -4.05 25.63 -24.85
CA ARG A 254 -4.72 24.30 -24.83
C ARG A 254 -4.71 23.57 -26.20
N GLY A 255 -3.97 24.08 -27.19
CA GLY A 255 -4.31 24.11 -28.60
C GLY A 255 -4.27 22.76 -29.31
N PRO A 256 -3.14 22.05 -29.40
CA PRO A 256 -3.08 20.85 -30.25
C PRO A 256 -3.30 19.54 -29.48
N LEU A 257 -2.65 19.35 -28.34
CA LEU A 257 -2.50 18.03 -27.72
C LEU A 257 -3.78 17.57 -26.99
N LEU A 258 -4.37 18.40 -26.11
CA LEU A 258 -5.66 18.06 -25.47
C LEU A 258 -6.83 18.02 -26.48
N SER A 259 -6.84 18.93 -27.46
CA SER A 259 -7.85 18.96 -28.52
C SER A 259 -7.79 17.73 -29.43
N ALA A 260 -6.58 17.20 -29.68
CA ALA A 260 -6.38 15.95 -30.43
C ALA A 260 -6.73 14.71 -29.60
N LEU A 261 -6.47 14.71 -28.29
CA LEU A 261 -6.75 13.59 -27.39
C LEU A 261 -8.23 13.46 -27.03
N SER A 262 -8.97 14.56 -26.96
CA SER A 262 -10.37 14.56 -26.54
C SER A 262 -11.22 15.51 -27.40
N PRO A 263 -11.47 15.16 -28.67
CA PRO A 263 -12.30 15.97 -29.57
C PRO A 263 -13.76 16.12 -29.07
N GLN A 264 -14.20 15.27 -28.14
CA GLN A 264 -15.53 15.28 -27.51
C GLN A 264 -15.55 15.96 -26.12
N GLY A 265 -14.41 16.46 -25.61
CA GLY A 265 -14.33 17.22 -24.36
C GLY A 265 -14.30 16.40 -23.06
N ALA A 266 -14.11 15.07 -23.14
CA ALA A 266 -13.88 14.23 -21.97
C ALA A 266 -12.57 14.61 -21.27
N THR A 267 -12.64 15.00 -20.00
CA THR A 267 -11.48 15.37 -19.16
C THR A 267 -10.99 14.23 -18.29
N ILE A 268 -11.71 13.11 -18.22
CA ILE A 268 -11.34 11.91 -17.45
C ILE A 268 -11.39 10.72 -18.39
N MET A 269 -10.31 9.95 -18.44
CA MET A 269 -10.20 8.76 -19.28
C MET A 269 -9.61 7.60 -18.48
N ASP A 270 -10.01 6.37 -18.79
CA ASP A 270 -9.23 5.22 -18.35
C ASP A 270 -7.95 5.06 -19.18
N THR A 271 -7.09 4.13 -18.80
CA THR A 271 -5.77 3.93 -19.42
C THR A 271 -5.88 3.47 -20.88
N GLU A 272 -6.88 2.65 -21.21
CA GLU A 272 -7.04 2.11 -22.57
C GLU A 272 -7.58 3.19 -23.52
N ALA A 273 -8.58 3.94 -23.07
CA ALA A 273 -9.13 5.09 -23.77
C ALA A 273 -8.07 6.19 -23.98
N LEU A 274 -7.27 6.50 -22.96
CA LEU A 274 -6.17 7.46 -23.08
C LEU A 274 -5.12 6.99 -24.08
N ARG A 275 -4.76 5.70 -24.06
CA ARG A 275 -3.79 5.13 -25.00
C ARG A 275 -4.32 5.18 -26.43
N ALA A 276 -5.59 4.81 -26.65
CA ALA A 276 -6.23 4.91 -27.95
C ALA A 276 -6.26 6.36 -28.47
N ALA A 277 -6.60 7.32 -27.60
CA ALA A 277 -6.58 8.74 -27.92
C ALA A 277 -5.17 9.24 -28.28
N ALA A 278 -4.15 8.85 -27.51
CA ALA A 278 -2.76 9.22 -27.76
C ALA A 278 -2.26 8.68 -29.11
N VAL A 279 -2.54 7.40 -29.40
CA VAL A 279 -2.20 6.78 -30.69
C VAL A 279 -2.89 7.49 -31.86
N ASN A 280 -4.19 7.79 -31.74
CA ASN A 280 -4.92 8.52 -32.78
C ASN A 280 -4.38 9.95 -32.99
N GLY A 281 -3.89 10.59 -31.92
CA GLY A 281 -3.23 11.89 -31.97
C GLY A 281 -1.78 11.87 -32.43
N GLY A 282 -1.17 10.69 -32.60
CA GLY A 282 0.25 10.55 -32.95
C GLY A 282 1.22 10.82 -31.79
N PHE A 283 0.79 10.63 -30.55
CA PHE A 283 1.57 10.85 -29.33
C PHE A 283 1.76 9.56 -28.53
N ASP A 284 2.83 9.48 -27.74
CA ASP A 284 2.92 8.51 -26.65
C ASP A 284 2.21 9.08 -25.40
N THR A 285 1.51 8.23 -24.66
CA THR A 285 0.98 8.52 -23.33
C THR A 285 2.00 9.18 -22.39
N ALA A 286 3.28 8.79 -22.46
CA ALA A 286 4.34 9.40 -21.67
C ALA A 286 4.54 10.90 -22.00
N ASP A 287 4.48 11.26 -23.29
CA ASP A 287 4.60 12.64 -23.76
C ASP A 287 3.38 13.47 -23.35
N VAL A 288 2.19 12.86 -23.38
CA VAL A 288 0.95 13.49 -22.89
C VAL A 288 1.07 13.86 -21.41
N PHE A 289 1.52 12.92 -20.57
CA PHE A 289 1.71 13.21 -19.16
C PHE A 289 2.85 14.19 -18.90
N ALA A 290 3.94 14.13 -19.68
CA ALA A 290 5.00 15.14 -19.60
C ALA A 290 4.49 16.55 -19.94
N ALA A 291 3.65 16.68 -20.98
CA ALA A 291 3.01 17.93 -21.35
C ALA A 291 2.03 18.42 -20.27
N LEU A 292 1.24 17.53 -19.66
CA LEU A 292 0.36 17.88 -18.54
C LEU A 292 1.16 18.38 -17.33
N ARG A 293 2.24 17.70 -16.95
CA ARG A 293 3.15 18.16 -15.88
C ARG A 293 3.79 19.50 -16.21
N ALA A 294 4.21 19.71 -17.46
CA ALA A 294 4.74 21.00 -17.90
C ALA A 294 3.68 22.11 -17.87
N SER A 295 2.42 21.78 -18.16
CA SER A 295 1.29 22.73 -18.05
C SER A 295 0.96 23.09 -16.61
N GLN A 296 1.24 22.18 -15.66
CA GLN A 296 1.12 22.42 -14.21
C GLN A 296 2.24 23.33 -13.68
N ALA A 297 3.37 23.44 -14.39
CA ALA A 297 4.58 24.17 -13.98
C ALA A 297 4.56 25.69 -14.26
N LEU A 298 3.48 26.23 -14.86
CA LEU A 298 3.30 27.67 -15.06
C LEU A 298 1.97 28.11 -14.40
N PRO A 299 1.96 29.15 -13.55
CA PRO A 299 1.59 28.88 -12.17
C PRO A 299 0.29 29.56 -11.72
N GLN A 300 -0.41 28.86 -10.82
CA GLN A 300 -0.96 29.49 -9.63
C GLN A 300 0.23 30.20 -8.91
N SER A 301 0.54 31.45 -9.25
CA SER A 301 1.57 32.27 -8.59
C SER A 301 0.95 33.51 -7.97
N VAL A 302 1.67 34.13 -7.05
CA VAL A 302 1.36 35.45 -6.51
C VAL A 302 2.49 36.40 -6.84
N LEU A 303 2.14 37.66 -7.09
CA LEU A 303 3.12 38.71 -7.35
C LEU A 303 3.48 39.36 -6.01
N VAL A 304 4.75 39.28 -5.63
CA VAL A 304 5.28 39.83 -4.38
C VAL A 304 6.09 41.08 -4.69
N PHE A 305 5.70 42.21 -4.11
CA PHE A 305 6.41 43.48 -4.23
C PHE A 305 7.43 43.58 -3.10
N ARG A 306 8.71 43.62 -3.47
CA ARG A 306 9.86 43.56 -2.56
C ARG A 306 10.28 44.91 -1.99
N ALA A 307 9.68 46.00 -2.45
CA ALA A 307 10.04 47.33 -2.02
C ALA A 307 8.80 48.22 -1.88
N GLN A 308 8.86 49.10 -0.87
CA GLN A 308 7.86 50.13 -0.62
C GLN A 308 8.58 51.49 -0.55
N ALA A 309 8.02 52.50 -1.20
CA ALA A 309 8.48 53.88 -1.11
C ALA A 309 7.30 54.85 -0.96
N GLY A 310 7.48 55.98 -0.30
CA GLY A 310 6.50 57.06 -0.28
C GLY A 310 6.56 57.90 -1.55
N ILE A 311 5.63 58.85 -1.71
CA ILE A 311 5.73 59.88 -2.75
C ILE A 311 6.63 61.02 -2.27
N LEU A 312 7.52 61.50 -3.14
CA LEU A 312 8.40 62.62 -2.88
C LEU A 312 7.59 63.87 -2.47
N GLY A 313 7.83 64.38 -1.25
CA GLY A 313 7.09 65.51 -0.66
C GLY A 313 6.10 65.11 0.43
N GLY A 314 5.75 63.82 0.55
CA GLY A 314 4.83 63.31 1.58
C GLY A 314 5.43 63.13 2.97
N SER A 315 6.75 62.95 3.07
CA SER A 315 7.48 62.65 4.32
C SER A 315 8.06 63.88 5.04
N THR A 316 7.61 65.09 4.69
CA THR A 316 8.09 66.33 5.32
C THR A 316 7.25 66.67 6.55
N PRO A 317 7.75 66.59 7.80
CA PRO A 317 7.14 67.33 8.88
C PRO A 317 7.38 68.81 8.59
N ILE A 318 6.31 69.57 8.33
CA ILE A 318 6.40 71.03 8.29
C ILE A 318 6.73 71.50 9.71
N LYS A 319 8.03 71.60 10.03
CA LYS A 319 8.46 72.32 11.22
C LYS A 319 8.08 73.78 11.02
N GLN A 320 7.08 74.23 11.77
CA GLN A 320 6.66 75.63 11.87
C GLN A 320 7.74 76.48 12.57
N THR A 321 8.92 76.63 11.99
CA THR A 321 9.84 77.74 12.31
C THR A 321 10.97 77.80 11.29
N PRO A 322 11.23 78.93 10.61
CA PRO A 322 12.43 79.05 9.80
C PRO A 322 13.66 79.13 10.73
N PRO A 323 14.71 78.31 10.54
CA PRO A 323 15.97 78.53 11.24
C PRO A 323 16.69 79.76 10.66
N ALA A 324 17.25 80.57 11.54
CA ALA A 324 18.11 81.69 11.19
C ALA A 324 19.39 81.21 10.45
N PRO A 325 20.00 82.03 9.57
CA PRO A 325 21.15 81.60 8.79
C PRO A 325 22.40 81.53 9.67
N THR A 326 22.87 80.31 9.96
CA THR A 326 24.22 80.08 10.48
C THR A 326 25.17 79.76 9.33
N THR A 327 26.13 80.66 9.14
CA THR A 327 27.35 80.53 8.36
C THR A 327 28.10 79.25 8.72
N GLY A 328 28.25 78.33 7.77
CA GLY A 328 29.01 77.10 7.94
C GLY A 328 29.43 76.57 6.58
N ALA A 329 30.69 76.81 6.23
CA ALA A 329 31.29 76.38 4.97
C ALA A 329 31.27 74.85 4.83
N VAL A 330 30.81 74.35 3.68
CA VAL A 330 31.13 73.00 3.19
C VAL A 330 31.72 73.13 1.80
N LYS A 331 33.01 72.79 1.71
CA LYS A 331 33.78 72.60 0.48
C LYS A 331 33.17 71.43 -0.30
N ALA A 332 32.74 71.68 -1.54
CA ALA A 332 32.64 70.65 -2.56
C ALA A 332 33.37 71.15 -3.82
N VAL A 333 34.42 70.42 -4.15
CA VAL A 333 35.32 70.60 -5.30
C VAL A 333 34.55 70.30 -6.59
N LEU A 334 34.50 71.25 -7.52
CA LEU A 334 34.15 71.01 -8.92
C LEU A 334 35.16 71.74 -9.82
N SER A 335 35.85 70.98 -10.65
CA SER A 335 36.90 71.43 -11.57
C SER A 335 36.33 72.18 -12.79
N PRO A 336 37.07 73.12 -13.40
CA PRO A 336 36.56 74.04 -14.44
C PRO A 336 36.17 73.44 -15.80
N SER A 337 36.28 72.13 -16.03
CA SER A 337 36.08 71.54 -17.37
C SER A 337 34.65 71.07 -17.67
N ALA A 338 33.67 71.31 -16.78
CA ALA A 338 32.27 70.93 -16.98
C ALA A 338 31.38 72.07 -17.50
N LEU A 339 31.83 73.32 -17.39
CA LEU A 339 31.06 74.51 -17.80
C LEU A 339 31.26 74.87 -19.27
N GLU A 340 32.42 74.55 -19.86
CA GLU A 340 32.72 74.83 -21.28
C GLU A 340 32.04 73.85 -22.26
N LYS A 341 31.57 72.69 -21.80
CA LYS A 341 30.88 71.70 -22.66
C LYS A 341 29.36 71.88 -22.74
N ALA A 342 28.76 72.71 -21.88
CA ALA A 342 27.31 72.94 -21.85
C ALA A 342 26.84 74.06 -22.80
N VAL A 343 27.74 74.92 -23.27
CA VAL A 343 27.40 76.07 -24.14
C VAL A 343 27.58 75.76 -25.64
N ALA A 344 28.22 74.65 -26.00
CA ALA A 344 28.50 74.29 -27.39
C ALA A 344 27.43 73.41 -28.09
N ARG A 345 26.20 73.29 -27.55
CA ARG A 345 25.19 72.35 -28.07
C ARG A 345 23.80 72.92 -28.40
N ALA A 346 23.65 74.23 -28.48
CA ALA A 346 22.46 74.87 -29.04
C ALA A 346 22.84 75.61 -30.33
N GLY A 347 22.74 74.92 -31.46
CA GLY A 347 22.88 75.51 -32.79
C GLY A 347 21.56 76.07 -33.30
N ALA A 348 21.61 77.26 -33.92
CA ALA A 348 20.70 77.69 -34.96
C ALA A 348 21.44 78.63 -35.93
N GLU A 349 21.74 78.07 -37.10
CA GLU A 349 21.94 78.61 -38.46
C GLU A 349 22.33 80.08 -38.72
N THR A 350 23.55 80.16 -39.28
CA THR A 350 24.14 81.07 -40.29
C THR A 350 23.27 82.01 -41.13
N VAL A 351 23.69 83.29 -41.25
CA VAL A 351 24.01 83.97 -42.53
C VAL A 351 25.22 84.92 -42.33
N VAL A 352 26.05 85.01 -43.37
CA VAL A 352 27.47 85.43 -43.48
C VAL A 352 27.68 86.92 -43.79
N ALA A 353 28.72 87.55 -43.21
CA ALA A 353 29.77 88.39 -43.87
C ALA A 353 30.52 89.27 -42.83
N LYS A 354 31.80 89.05 -42.48
CA LYS A 354 33.11 89.31 -43.13
C LYS A 354 33.75 90.67 -42.72
N VAL A 355 35.02 90.59 -42.31
CA VAL A 355 36.12 91.61 -42.31
C VAL A 355 36.45 92.36 -40.98
N ALA A 356 37.43 91.78 -40.26
CA ALA A 356 38.76 92.29 -39.83
C ALA A 356 38.97 93.65 -39.07
N PRO A 357 40.05 93.75 -38.24
CA PRO A 357 40.29 94.68 -37.11
C PRO A 357 41.17 95.90 -37.54
N PRO A 358 41.83 96.80 -36.72
CA PRO A 358 42.37 96.61 -35.35
C PRO A 358 42.57 97.85 -34.40
N HIS A 359 43.17 97.53 -33.24
CA HIS A 359 44.16 98.29 -32.46
C HIS A 359 43.80 99.42 -31.45
N ALA A 360 44.26 99.15 -30.21
CA ALA A 360 45.13 99.96 -29.35
C ALA A 360 44.53 100.99 -28.35
N ALA A 361 44.65 100.60 -27.08
CA ALA A 361 45.20 101.33 -25.93
C ALA A 361 44.74 102.78 -25.66
N ALA A 362 43.99 102.94 -24.56
CA ALA A 362 44.20 104.07 -23.64
C ALA A 362 43.66 103.75 -22.25
N GLU A 363 44.56 103.89 -21.28
CA GLU A 363 44.38 103.87 -19.84
C GLU A 363 43.53 105.07 -19.38
N LYS A 364 42.45 104.84 -18.60
CA LYS A 364 41.86 105.88 -17.75
C LYS A 364 41.00 105.30 -16.63
N VAL A 365 41.48 105.52 -15.41
CA VAL A 365 40.77 105.36 -14.14
C VAL A 365 39.58 106.34 -14.08
N VAL A 366 38.39 105.85 -13.74
CA VAL A 366 37.27 106.65 -13.23
C VAL A 366 36.63 105.91 -12.03
N PRO A 367 36.21 106.63 -10.95
CA PRO A 367 35.93 106.06 -9.65
C PRO A 367 34.52 105.52 -9.44
N SER A 368 34.43 104.70 -8.39
CA SER A 368 33.27 104.19 -7.65
C SER A 368 32.09 105.17 -7.51
N ALA A 369 31.07 105.04 -8.37
CA ALA A 369 29.71 105.51 -8.11
C ALA A 369 28.60 104.80 -8.92
N ALA A 370 28.87 103.65 -9.56
CA ALA A 370 27.88 102.92 -10.37
C ALA A 370 27.77 101.40 -10.06
N LEU A 371 28.33 100.94 -8.93
CA LEU A 371 28.33 99.53 -8.51
C LEU A 371 27.53 99.25 -7.21
N GLN A 372 26.72 100.20 -6.74
CA GLN A 372 25.87 100.03 -5.54
C GLN A 372 24.36 100.00 -5.82
N LYS A 373 23.92 99.93 -7.09
CA LYS A 373 22.48 99.89 -7.45
C LYS A 373 22.05 98.67 -8.29
N ALA A 374 22.83 97.59 -8.29
CA ALA A 374 22.49 96.32 -8.96
C ALA A 374 22.59 95.07 -8.05
N ALA A 375 22.64 95.25 -6.72
CA ALA A 375 22.74 94.15 -5.74
C ALA A 375 21.49 93.95 -4.86
N MET A 376 20.36 94.58 -5.19
CA MET A 376 19.07 94.33 -4.52
C MET A 376 17.93 94.21 -5.52
N ALA A 377 17.84 93.06 -6.18
CA ALA A 377 16.62 92.61 -6.85
C ALA A 377 16.39 91.13 -6.47
N LYS A 378 15.96 90.95 -5.22
CA LYS A 378 15.37 89.72 -4.70
C LYS A 378 14.09 89.50 -5.52
N ALA A 379 14.05 88.46 -6.36
CA ALA A 379 12.82 88.05 -7.03
C ALA A 379 11.81 87.64 -5.96
N ALA A 380 10.84 88.52 -5.76
CA ALA A 380 9.74 88.38 -4.83
C ALA A 380 8.75 87.33 -5.36
N VAL A 381 8.38 86.41 -4.47
CA VAL A 381 7.20 85.56 -4.62
C VAL A 381 5.96 86.48 -4.81
N PRO A 382 5.10 86.25 -5.82
CA PRO A 382 3.92 87.07 -6.05
C PRO A 382 2.99 87.14 -4.81
N PRO A 383 2.33 88.28 -4.53
CA PRO A 383 1.50 88.49 -3.34
C PRO A 383 0.35 87.49 -3.18
N ALA A 384 -0.08 86.83 -4.26
CA ALA A 384 -1.15 85.82 -4.25
C ALA A 384 -0.78 84.53 -3.49
N ILE A 385 0.52 84.22 -3.34
CA ILE A 385 0.98 83.01 -2.64
C ILE A 385 1.10 83.24 -1.12
N ARG A 386 1.25 84.49 -0.69
CA ARG A 386 1.50 84.84 0.72
C ARG A 386 0.24 84.85 1.59
N ALA A 387 -0.94 84.98 0.99
CA ALA A 387 -2.23 84.98 1.69
C ALA A 387 -2.75 83.57 2.06
N ASN A 388 -2.10 82.50 1.56
CA ASN A 388 -2.56 81.11 1.71
C ASN A 388 -1.63 80.23 2.57
N LEU A 389 -0.76 80.80 3.41
CA LEU A 389 0.16 79.99 4.23
C LEU A 389 -0.54 79.01 5.22
N PRO A 390 -1.68 79.35 5.85
CA PRO A 390 -2.46 78.37 6.62
C PRO A 390 -3.25 77.39 5.73
N ALA A 391 -3.48 77.75 4.45
CA ALA A 391 -4.17 76.90 3.48
C ALA A 391 -3.25 75.86 2.83
N LEU A 392 -1.92 76.05 2.86
CA LEU A 392 -0.96 75.08 2.34
C LEU A 392 -0.98 73.77 3.15
N ASP A 393 -1.06 73.80 4.48
CA ASP A 393 -1.15 72.56 5.29
C ASP A 393 -2.41 71.74 4.93
N ALA A 394 -3.55 72.41 4.71
CA ALA A 394 -4.81 71.79 4.29
C ALA A 394 -4.80 71.30 2.82
N ILE A 395 -4.10 72.03 1.94
CA ILE A 395 -3.84 71.57 0.55
C ILE A 395 -2.96 70.33 0.58
N TRP A 396 -1.98 70.20 1.48
CA TRP A 396 -1.01 69.11 1.45
C TRP A 396 -1.51 67.78 2.02
N THR A 397 -2.39 67.81 3.04
CA THR A 397 -3.05 66.61 3.55
C THR A 397 -4.18 66.10 2.64
N GLY A 398 -4.63 66.90 1.67
CA GLY A 398 -5.75 66.59 0.78
C GLY A 398 -5.48 66.70 -0.73
N ALA A 399 -4.29 67.15 -1.16
CA ALA A 399 -3.94 67.28 -2.57
C ALA A 399 -3.77 65.90 -3.20
N SER A 400 -4.46 65.68 -4.31
CA SER A 400 -4.34 64.44 -5.06
C SER A 400 -3.01 64.37 -5.80
N LEU A 401 -2.59 63.16 -6.15
CA LEU A 401 -1.44 62.91 -7.01
C LEU A 401 -1.60 63.60 -8.37
N ASN A 402 -2.82 63.72 -8.90
CA ASN A 402 -3.08 64.44 -10.14
C ASN A 402 -2.77 65.94 -10.03
N ASP A 403 -3.07 66.56 -8.89
CA ASP A 403 -2.72 67.97 -8.62
C ASP A 403 -1.21 68.16 -8.49
N PHE A 404 -0.51 67.20 -7.88
CA PHE A 404 0.96 67.22 -7.78
C PHE A 404 1.65 67.07 -9.14
N LEU A 405 1.17 66.14 -9.96
CA LEU A 405 1.70 65.87 -11.30
C LEU A 405 1.60 67.11 -12.20
N THR A 406 0.48 67.84 -12.11
CA THR A 406 0.28 69.09 -12.84
C THR A 406 1.16 70.24 -12.34
N VAL A 407 1.57 70.23 -11.07
CA VAL A 407 2.49 71.24 -10.48
C VAL A 407 3.95 70.96 -10.81
N VAL A 408 4.38 69.69 -10.79
CA VAL A 408 5.77 69.31 -11.07
C VAL A 408 6.10 69.36 -12.56
N VAL A 409 5.11 69.14 -13.44
CA VAL A 409 5.28 69.13 -14.90
C VAL A 409 4.40 70.23 -15.53
N PRO A 410 4.95 71.40 -15.91
CA PRO A 410 4.14 72.47 -16.49
C PRO A 410 3.78 72.21 -17.97
N LYS A 411 2.66 71.51 -18.21
CA LYS A 411 1.83 71.40 -19.45
C LYS A 411 2.51 71.00 -20.80
N PRO A 412 1.77 70.53 -21.84
CA PRO A 412 1.86 69.15 -22.30
C PRO A 412 2.33 69.00 -23.75
N SER A 413 3.17 68.00 -24.01
CA SER A 413 3.21 67.32 -25.32
C SER A 413 3.33 65.79 -25.19
N SER A 414 3.20 65.30 -23.96
CA SER A 414 3.36 63.89 -23.61
C SER A 414 2.25 63.52 -22.65
N THR A 415 1.51 62.47 -23.00
CA THR A 415 0.50 61.78 -22.18
C THR A 415 1.12 60.96 -21.04
N ASP A 416 2.42 61.07 -20.80
CA ASP A 416 3.13 60.25 -19.81
C ASP A 416 2.98 60.84 -18.40
N VAL A 417 2.46 60.03 -17.49
CA VAL A 417 2.32 60.36 -16.05
C VAL A 417 3.57 59.89 -15.30
N TYR A 418 4.17 60.73 -14.44
CA TYR A 418 5.42 60.43 -13.73
C TYR A 418 5.28 60.49 -12.21
N VAL A 419 5.36 59.34 -11.54
CA VAL A 419 5.33 59.22 -10.08
C VAL A 419 6.75 59.29 -9.52
N TYR A 420 7.03 60.27 -8.65
CA TYR A 420 8.33 60.46 -8.01
C TYR A 420 8.33 59.83 -6.61
N CYS A 421 9.18 58.83 -6.39
CA CYS A 421 9.36 58.22 -5.07
C CYS A 421 10.21 59.09 -4.15
N ASP A 422 9.97 59.05 -2.85
CA ASP A 422 10.75 59.78 -1.85
C ASP A 422 12.19 59.25 -1.66
N THR A 423 12.48 58.06 -2.17
CA THR A 423 13.78 57.40 -2.09
C THR A 423 14.22 56.79 -3.43
N VAL A 424 15.49 56.38 -3.51
CA VAL A 424 16.00 55.56 -4.62
C VAL A 424 15.79 54.08 -4.30
N VAL A 425 14.90 53.45 -5.05
CA VAL A 425 14.67 52.00 -4.98
C VAL A 425 15.47 51.31 -6.09
N ARG A 426 16.61 50.71 -5.74
CA ARG A 426 17.52 50.07 -6.70
C ARG A 426 16.94 48.84 -7.41
N ALA A 427 15.99 48.15 -6.77
CA ALA A 427 15.32 46.97 -7.32
C ALA A 427 14.16 47.33 -8.28
N ALA A 428 13.84 48.62 -8.43
CA ALA A 428 12.76 49.09 -9.29
C ALA A 428 13.05 48.74 -10.76
N LYS A 429 12.05 48.14 -11.43
CA LYS A 429 12.07 47.83 -12.86
C LYS A 429 10.70 48.20 -13.44
N PRO A 430 10.62 48.48 -14.75
CA PRO A 430 9.33 48.57 -15.43
C PRO A 430 8.50 47.30 -15.20
N GLY A 431 7.20 47.46 -15.03
CA GLY A 431 6.29 46.36 -14.68
C GLY A 431 5.18 46.79 -13.74
N PRO A 432 4.44 45.83 -13.16
CA PRO A 432 3.34 46.13 -12.25
C PRO A 432 3.82 46.82 -10.98
N ILE A 433 3.04 47.78 -10.50
CA ILE A 433 3.18 48.47 -9.21
C ILE A 433 1.83 48.63 -8.54
N VAL A 434 1.80 48.73 -7.22
CA VAL A 434 0.57 49.03 -6.47
C VAL A 434 0.71 50.35 -5.74
N LEU A 435 -0.22 51.27 -5.99
CA LEU A 435 -0.40 52.47 -5.17
C LEU A 435 -1.37 52.16 -4.03
N ARG A 436 -1.06 52.64 -2.84
CA ARG A 436 -1.90 52.46 -1.66
C ARG A 436 -1.95 53.72 -0.82
N ASP A 437 -3.15 54.20 -0.53
CA ASP A 437 -3.41 55.27 0.43
C ASP A 437 -4.44 54.80 1.46
N GLY A 438 -3.98 54.52 2.69
CA GLY A 438 -4.81 53.96 3.74
C GLY A 438 -5.43 52.59 3.37
N GLY A 439 -6.76 52.57 3.21
CA GLY A 439 -7.55 51.41 2.79
C GLY A 439 -7.79 51.33 1.27
N VAL A 440 -7.46 52.39 0.52
CA VAL A 440 -7.62 52.45 -0.94
C VAL A 440 -6.32 51.98 -1.59
N TRP A 441 -6.43 51.15 -2.63
CA TRP A 441 -5.27 50.68 -3.39
C TRP A 441 -5.62 50.58 -4.88
N ARG A 442 -4.61 50.60 -5.76
CA ARG A 442 -4.79 50.46 -7.21
C ARG A 442 -3.56 49.83 -7.84
N LEU A 443 -3.78 48.88 -8.75
CA LEU A 443 -2.75 48.23 -9.55
C LEU A 443 -2.54 49.01 -10.85
N ILE A 444 -1.30 49.42 -11.12
CA ILE A 444 -0.93 50.23 -12.29
C ILE A 444 0.34 49.65 -12.91
N GLU A 445 0.60 49.94 -14.19
CA GLU A 445 1.84 49.57 -14.87
C GLU A 445 2.83 50.74 -14.89
N ALA A 446 4.06 50.50 -14.46
CA ALA A 446 5.19 51.39 -14.70
C ALA A 446 5.88 51.01 -16.02
N VAL A 447 5.67 51.81 -17.07
CA VAL A 447 6.29 51.66 -18.40
C VAL A 447 7.72 52.20 -18.49
N GLY A 448 8.22 52.83 -17.43
CA GLY A 448 9.60 53.30 -17.34
C GLY A 448 10.02 53.54 -15.90
N VAL A 449 11.29 53.28 -15.61
CA VAL A 449 11.89 53.53 -14.29
C VAL A 449 13.22 54.21 -14.50
N ASP A 450 13.32 55.45 -14.01
CA ASP A 450 14.55 56.24 -14.03
C ASP A 450 15.00 56.55 -12.61
N THR A 451 16.29 56.85 -12.44
CA THR A 451 16.77 57.55 -11.25
C THR A 451 17.11 58.98 -11.63
N ARG A 452 16.35 59.95 -11.14
CA ARG A 452 16.56 61.37 -11.46
C ARG A 452 16.88 62.16 -10.20
N SER A 453 17.63 63.24 -10.36
CA SER A 453 17.73 64.24 -9.29
C SER A 453 16.47 65.08 -9.34
N ALA A 454 15.64 65.00 -8.30
CA ALA A 454 14.42 65.77 -8.18
C ALA A 454 14.57 66.79 -7.05
N ALA A 455 14.13 68.02 -7.31
CA ALA A 455 14.11 69.10 -6.33
C ALA A 455 12.68 69.62 -6.25
N VAL A 456 11.95 69.16 -5.24
CA VAL A 456 10.53 69.49 -5.04
C VAL A 456 10.41 70.03 -3.61
N PHE A 457 9.86 71.24 -3.46
CA PHE A 457 9.68 71.95 -2.19
C PHE A 457 10.90 71.96 -1.24
N THR A 458 12.05 72.42 -1.75
CA THR A 458 13.34 72.58 -1.01
C THR A 458 14.07 71.30 -0.59
N VAL A 459 13.52 70.11 -0.89
CA VAL A 459 14.21 68.83 -0.75
C VAL A 459 14.84 68.46 -2.09
N ALA A 460 16.18 68.42 -2.14
CA ALA A 460 16.95 68.00 -3.31
C ALA A 460 17.59 66.63 -3.05
N GLY A 461 17.25 65.64 -3.87
CA GLY A 461 17.77 64.28 -3.71
C GLY A 461 17.61 63.44 -4.98
N LYS A 462 18.28 62.30 -5.02
CA LYS A 462 18.01 61.29 -6.05
C LYS A 462 16.71 60.56 -5.69
N SER A 463 15.86 60.37 -6.68
CA SER A 463 14.54 59.76 -6.56
C SER A 463 14.36 58.73 -7.66
N THR A 464 13.69 57.62 -7.35
CA THR A 464 13.14 56.73 -8.38
C THR A 464 11.92 57.40 -9.02
N VAL A 465 11.94 57.56 -10.33
CA VAL A 465 10.86 58.17 -11.11
C VAL A 465 10.23 57.09 -11.97
N LEU A 466 8.95 56.83 -11.72
CA LEU A 466 8.16 55.83 -12.43
C LEU A 466 7.31 56.54 -13.47
N ARG A 467 7.47 56.16 -14.74
CA ARG A 467 6.52 56.54 -15.79
C ARG A 467 5.38 55.52 -15.80
N VAL A 468 4.14 55.96 -15.60
CA VAL A 468 2.97 55.09 -15.42
C VAL A 468 1.92 55.30 -16.52
N THR A 469 1.04 54.31 -16.70
CA THR A 469 0.03 54.28 -17.78
C THR A 469 -1.33 54.88 -17.43
N ASP A 470 -1.59 55.16 -16.15
CA ASP A 470 -2.90 55.62 -15.63
C ASP A 470 -2.86 57.11 -15.29
N ASP A 471 -3.84 57.87 -15.75
CA ASP A 471 -3.96 59.33 -15.60
C ASP A 471 -4.98 59.77 -14.54
N ASP A 472 -5.71 58.83 -13.91
CA ASP A 472 -6.63 59.12 -12.82
C ASP A 472 -6.10 58.63 -11.46
N LEU A 473 -5.25 59.45 -10.84
CA LEU A 473 -4.74 59.26 -9.48
C LEU A 473 -5.42 60.18 -8.46
N THR A 474 -6.62 60.67 -8.75
CA THR A 474 -7.34 61.64 -7.91
C THR A 474 -7.63 61.15 -6.48
N LYS A 475 -7.76 59.83 -6.28
CA LYS A 475 -8.02 59.19 -4.98
C LYS A 475 -6.77 58.99 -4.10
N PHE A 476 -5.58 59.29 -4.60
CA PHE A 476 -4.32 59.04 -3.92
C PHE A 476 -3.66 60.35 -3.54
N THR A 477 -3.37 60.58 -2.25
CA THR A 477 -2.75 61.82 -1.77
C THR A 477 -1.23 61.69 -1.72
N ILE A 478 -0.51 62.81 -1.78
CA ILE A 478 0.97 62.80 -1.72
C ILE A 478 1.48 62.22 -0.38
N ALA A 479 0.86 62.64 0.73
CA ALA A 479 1.30 62.25 2.07
C ALA A 479 0.86 60.84 2.48
N GLY A 480 -0.30 60.38 1.99
CA GLY A 480 -0.87 59.08 2.34
C GLY A 480 -0.44 57.93 1.42
N THR A 481 0.07 58.23 0.22
CA THR A 481 0.36 57.20 -0.79
C THR A 481 1.72 56.53 -0.58
N SER A 482 1.68 55.20 -0.49
CA SER A 482 2.82 54.30 -0.65
C SER A 482 2.78 53.61 -2.01
N VAL A 483 3.95 53.47 -2.63
CA VAL A 483 4.17 52.73 -3.86
C VAL A 483 4.85 51.41 -3.53
N TYR A 484 4.22 50.31 -3.88
CA TYR A 484 4.80 48.96 -3.84
C TYR A 484 5.33 48.61 -5.23
N LEU A 485 6.61 48.24 -5.29
CA LEU A 485 7.34 47.99 -6.53
C LEU A 485 8.36 46.85 -6.38
N ALA A 486 9.12 46.59 -7.45
CA ALA A 486 9.99 45.42 -7.57
C ALA A 486 9.19 44.11 -7.43
N GLY A 487 8.14 43.97 -8.25
CA GLY A 487 7.30 42.78 -8.30
C GLY A 487 8.05 41.55 -8.80
N GLU A 488 7.92 40.44 -8.08
CA GLU A 488 8.48 39.13 -8.40
C GLU A 488 7.37 38.08 -8.33
N LEU A 489 7.25 37.24 -9.37
CA LEU A 489 6.29 36.13 -9.37
C LEU A 489 6.86 34.96 -8.57
N LEU A 490 6.15 34.58 -7.51
CA LEU A 490 6.48 33.41 -6.71
C LEU A 490 5.43 32.30 -6.88
N PRO A 491 5.86 31.04 -7.15
CA PRO A 491 4.95 29.91 -7.30
C PRO A 491 4.25 29.57 -5.98
N LEU A 492 2.94 29.30 -6.05
CA LEU A 492 2.19 28.75 -4.93
C LEU A 492 2.60 27.29 -4.68
N ALA A 493 2.68 26.91 -3.42
CA ALA A 493 2.74 25.51 -3.02
C ALA A 493 1.34 24.88 -3.09
N GLY A 494 1.24 23.56 -3.20
CA GLY A 494 -0.03 22.89 -2.96
C GLY A 494 -0.39 22.93 -1.45
N GLU A 495 -1.66 23.18 -1.13
CA GLU A 495 -2.16 23.07 0.23
C GLU A 495 -2.09 21.60 0.69
N PRO A 496 -1.46 21.29 1.84
CA PRO A 496 -1.39 19.93 2.34
C PRO A 496 -2.78 19.31 2.53
N ASN A 497 -2.98 18.14 1.93
CA ASN A 497 -4.16 17.33 2.16
C ASN A 497 -4.00 16.61 3.50
N THR A 498 -4.59 17.16 4.55
CA THR A 498 -4.52 16.65 5.92
C THR A 498 -5.51 15.53 6.21
N ILE A 499 -6.39 15.20 5.25
CA ILE A 499 -7.39 14.15 5.40
C ILE A 499 -6.74 12.79 5.15
N ASP A 500 -6.66 11.98 6.19
CA ASP A 500 -6.20 10.59 6.13
C ASP A 500 -7.08 9.73 5.22
N LEU A 501 -6.54 8.59 4.76
CA LEU A 501 -7.33 7.64 3.99
C LEU A 501 -8.24 6.87 4.96
N PRO A 502 -9.58 6.92 4.83
CA PRO A 502 -10.46 6.24 5.78
C PRO A 502 -10.43 4.72 5.58
N ALA A 503 -10.75 3.98 6.64
CA ALA A 503 -11.10 2.56 6.52
C ALA A 503 -12.28 2.41 5.55
N GLY A 504 -12.27 1.36 4.73
CA GLY A 504 -13.28 1.18 3.69
C GLY A 504 -13.00 1.93 2.38
N ALA A 505 -11.95 2.78 2.31
CA ALA A 505 -11.66 3.53 1.09
C ALA A 505 -11.31 2.60 -0.08
N THR A 506 -11.97 2.82 -1.21
CA THR A 506 -11.66 2.14 -2.48
C THR A 506 -11.01 3.08 -3.48
N ASN A 507 -11.28 4.39 -3.43
CA ASN A 507 -10.65 5.36 -4.33
C ASN A 507 -9.46 6.06 -3.68
N ILE A 508 -8.32 6.07 -4.38
CA ILE A 508 -7.11 6.79 -3.97
C ILE A 508 -6.63 7.64 -5.15
N GLY A 509 -6.71 8.97 -5.03
CA GLY A 509 -5.99 9.88 -5.92
C GLY A 509 -4.48 9.78 -5.67
N LEU A 510 -3.67 9.77 -6.72
CA LEU A 510 -2.21 9.77 -6.67
C LEU A 510 -1.65 11.19 -6.81
N ASP A 511 -0.43 11.42 -6.33
CA ASP A 511 0.19 12.75 -6.37
C ASP A 511 0.66 13.20 -7.77
N ASP A 512 0.66 12.30 -8.75
CA ASP A 512 1.12 12.56 -10.12
C ASP A 512 0.25 11.79 -11.13
N TRP A 513 0.39 12.12 -12.41
CA TRP A 513 -0.01 11.23 -13.49
C TRP A 513 0.96 10.07 -13.59
N VAL A 514 0.42 8.87 -13.60
CA VAL A 514 1.19 7.63 -13.60
C VAL A 514 0.81 6.82 -14.84
N ASP A 515 1.79 6.64 -15.73
CA ASP A 515 1.63 5.87 -16.96
C ASP A 515 1.66 4.36 -16.73
N GLY A 516 0.89 3.60 -17.51
CA GLY A 516 0.94 2.14 -17.58
C GLY A 516 0.27 1.39 -16.42
N LEU A 517 -0.37 2.09 -15.47
CA LEU A 517 -1.29 1.47 -14.52
C LEU A 517 -2.56 1.04 -15.26
N ALA A 518 -3.11 -0.12 -14.94
CA ALA A 518 -4.33 -0.63 -15.58
C ALA A 518 -5.15 -1.43 -14.56
N ALA A 519 -6.40 -1.77 -14.93
CA ALA A 519 -7.22 -2.69 -14.15
C ALA A 519 -6.52 -4.06 -13.99
N ASP A 520 -6.96 -4.82 -12.99
CA ASP A 520 -6.45 -6.14 -12.56
C ASP A 520 -4.99 -6.18 -12.06
N ARG A 521 -4.22 -5.10 -12.22
CA ARG A 521 -2.89 -4.99 -11.65
C ARG A 521 -2.95 -5.02 -10.12
N LEU A 522 -2.11 -5.85 -9.49
CA LEU A 522 -1.95 -5.84 -8.05
C LEU A 522 -1.15 -4.62 -7.58
N VAL A 523 -1.58 -4.02 -6.48
CA VAL A 523 -0.87 -2.97 -5.77
C VAL A 523 -0.71 -3.33 -4.29
N ALA A 524 0.44 -3.03 -3.73
CA ALA A 524 0.75 -3.19 -2.31
C ALA A 524 0.75 -1.81 -1.66
N ILE A 525 -0.18 -1.60 -0.74
CA ILE A 525 -0.38 -0.35 -0.02
C ILE A 525 0.12 -0.56 1.40
N THR A 526 1.09 0.25 1.81
CA THR A 526 1.67 0.18 3.16
C THR A 526 1.60 1.55 3.80
N GLY A 527 1.34 1.61 5.11
CA GLY A 527 1.24 2.86 5.85
C GLY A 527 1.12 2.62 7.36
N MET A 528 1.06 3.69 8.12
CA MET A 528 0.73 3.68 9.54
C MET A 528 -0.78 3.86 9.71
N SER A 529 -1.36 3.13 10.64
CA SER A 529 -2.74 3.29 11.03
C SER A 529 -2.98 4.70 11.60
N ALA A 530 -4.04 5.35 11.11
CA ALA A 530 -4.55 6.60 11.68
C ALA A 530 -5.40 6.36 12.93
N THR A 531 -5.95 5.15 13.10
CA THR A 531 -6.73 4.76 14.28
C THR A 531 -5.84 4.29 15.44
N HIS A 532 -4.75 3.58 15.13
CA HIS A 532 -3.82 3.01 16.09
C HIS A 532 -2.38 3.50 15.82
N PRO A 533 -1.97 4.65 16.40
CA PRO A 533 -0.65 5.23 16.14
C PRO A 533 0.50 4.23 16.37
N GLY A 534 1.39 4.12 15.39
CA GLY A 534 2.54 3.20 15.42
C GLY A 534 2.27 1.80 14.90
N LEU A 535 1.01 1.43 14.64
CA LEU A 535 0.67 0.17 13.97
C LEU A 535 0.93 0.31 12.46
N ALA A 536 1.88 -0.46 11.94
CA ALA A 536 2.09 -0.58 10.50
C ALA A 536 1.04 -1.49 9.89
N VAL A 537 0.38 -1.00 8.84
CA VAL A 537 -0.64 -1.72 8.07
C VAL A 537 -0.11 -1.94 6.66
N ALA A 538 -0.32 -3.16 6.16
CA ALA A 538 -0.08 -3.53 4.78
C ALA A 538 -1.38 -4.10 4.20
N HIS A 539 -1.67 -3.77 2.95
CA HIS A 539 -2.82 -4.23 2.20
C HIS A 539 -2.38 -4.52 0.77
N VAL A 540 -2.90 -5.59 0.16
CA VAL A 540 -2.69 -5.89 -1.25
C VAL A 540 -4.05 -6.03 -1.89
N SER A 541 -4.27 -5.35 -3.01
CA SER A 541 -5.52 -5.38 -3.76
C SER A 541 -5.23 -5.30 -5.26
N ALA A 542 -6.07 -5.92 -6.07
CA ALA A 542 -6.13 -5.61 -7.50
C ALA A 542 -6.74 -4.22 -7.71
N LEU A 543 -6.38 -3.57 -8.81
CA LEU A 543 -7.02 -2.34 -9.26
C LEU A 543 -8.31 -2.68 -10.02
N LYS A 544 -9.44 -2.20 -9.52
CA LYS A 544 -10.73 -2.30 -10.23
C LYS A 544 -10.75 -1.39 -11.45
N ALA A 545 -10.21 -0.17 -11.32
CA ALA A 545 -10.15 0.81 -12.39
C ALA A 545 -9.01 1.81 -12.16
N VAL A 546 -8.56 2.44 -13.24
CA VAL A 546 -7.60 3.56 -13.21
C VAL A 546 -8.21 4.69 -14.03
N ARG A 547 -8.19 5.91 -13.48
CA ARG A 547 -8.69 7.11 -14.14
C ARG A 547 -7.61 8.17 -14.20
N HIS A 548 -7.45 8.78 -15.35
CA HIS A 548 -6.54 9.89 -15.59
C HIS A 548 -7.36 11.15 -15.84
N GLU A 549 -7.22 12.16 -14.98
CA GLU A 549 -7.83 13.47 -15.21
C GLU A 549 -6.87 14.34 -16.02
N LEU A 550 -7.23 14.63 -17.27
CA LEU A 550 -6.48 15.42 -18.23
C LEU A 550 -6.80 16.91 -18.06
N SER A 551 -6.58 17.45 -16.86
CA SER A 551 -6.71 18.88 -16.56
C SER A 551 -5.40 19.41 -15.97
N PRO A 552 -5.08 20.71 -16.04
CA PRO A 552 -3.85 21.24 -15.44
C PRO A 552 -3.71 20.98 -13.92
N THR A 553 -4.82 20.65 -13.26
CA THR A 553 -4.91 20.31 -11.82
C THR A 553 -5.27 18.85 -11.55
N GLY A 554 -5.46 18.06 -12.62
CA GLY A 554 -5.85 16.66 -12.57
C GLY A 554 -4.69 15.77 -12.17
N GLN A 555 -4.95 14.50 -11.88
CA GLN A 555 -3.95 13.48 -11.53
C GLN A 555 -4.49 12.09 -11.91
N THR A 556 -3.68 11.04 -11.73
CA THR A 556 -4.20 9.66 -11.76
C THR A 556 -4.96 9.36 -10.47
N ALA A 557 -6.11 8.70 -10.56
CA ALA A 557 -6.82 8.08 -9.45
C ALA A 557 -6.96 6.59 -9.69
N ILE A 558 -6.74 5.80 -8.64
CA ILE A 558 -6.90 4.34 -8.66
C ILE A 558 -8.12 3.93 -7.83
N ASP A 559 -8.86 2.94 -8.32
CA ASP A 559 -9.91 2.26 -7.56
C ASP A 559 -9.42 0.87 -7.19
N LEU A 560 -9.44 0.56 -5.91
CA LEU A 560 -9.15 -0.75 -5.36
C LEU A 560 -10.37 -1.66 -5.52
N LEU A 561 -10.11 -2.92 -5.83
CA LEU A 561 -11.13 -3.97 -5.76
C LEU A 561 -11.52 -4.23 -4.30
N ASP A 562 -10.53 -4.38 -3.41
CA ASP A 562 -10.73 -4.59 -1.99
C ASP A 562 -10.53 -3.29 -1.21
N PRO A 563 -11.52 -2.86 -0.39
CA PRO A 563 -11.41 -1.64 0.38
C PRO A 563 -10.29 -1.71 1.41
N LEU A 564 -9.72 -0.56 1.79
CA LEU A 564 -8.70 -0.50 2.84
C LEU A 564 -9.24 -1.08 4.16
N PRO A 565 -8.48 -1.98 4.83
CA PRO A 565 -8.94 -2.64 6.05
C PRO A 565 -8.90 -1.74 7.29
N ASP A 566 -8.10 -0.68 7.27
CA ASP A 566 -7.97 0.30 8.35
C ASP A 566 -7.73 1.70 7.76
N ALA A 567 -8.00 2.73 8.55
CA ALA A 567 -7.67 4.10 8.15
C ALA A 567 -6.16 4.29 8.19
N LEU A 568 -5.58 4.89 7.14
CA LEU A 568 -4.14 5.07 7.01
C LEU A 568 -3.78 6.56 7.05
N SER A 569 -2.76 6.89 7.83
CA SER A 569 -2.20 8.23 7.83
C SER A 569 -1.65 8.54 6.44
N ARG A 570 -2.24 9.52 5.74
CA ARG A 570 -1.95 9.79 4.32
C ARG A 570 -0.45 10.03 4.07
N GLU A 571 0.23 10.62 5.03
CA GLU A 571 1.66 10.93 4.95
C GLU A 571 2.53 9.67 4.93
N SER A 572 2.12 8.65 5.66
CA SER A 572 2.82 7.38 5.80
C SER A 572 2.59 6.43 4.61
N VAL A 573 1.50 6.62 3.86
CA VAL A 573 1.08 5.72 2.79
C VAL A 573 2.09 5.68 1.66
N ARG A 574 2.42 4.47 1.20
CA ARG A 574 3.23 4.14 0.03
C ARG A 574 2.54 3.05 -0.76
N ILE A 575 2.52 3.19 -2.07
CA ILE A 575 1.83 2.25 -2.97
C ILE A 575 2.86 1.71 -3.96
N ASN A 576 3.14 0.42 -3.91
CA ASN A 576 3.99 -0.26 -4.90
C ASN A 576 3.09 -0.99 -5.90
N ALA A 577 3.27 -0.72 -7.20
CA ALA A 577 2.49 -1.33 -8.29
C ALA A 577 3.28 -2.36 -9.12
N ASN A 578 4.47 -2.74 -8.65
CA ASN A 578 5.29 -3.85 -9.15
C ASN A 578 5.01 -5.11 -8.33
N VAL A 579 3.74 -5.51 -8.23
CA VAL A 579 3.33 -6.66 -7.41
C VAL A 579 2.94 -7.84 -8.29
N ALA A 580 3.55 -8.99 -8.04
CA ALA A 580 3.20 -10.26 -8.70
C ALA A 580 2.67 -11.28 -7.68
N PRO A 581 1.66 -12.09 -8.04
CA PRO A 581 1.28 -13.24 -7.26
C PRO A 581 2.38 -14.33 -7.35
N ALA A 582 2.58 -15.03 -6.24
CA ALA A 582 3.54 -16.12 -6.13
C ALA A 582 2.96 -17.27 -5.31
N THR A 583 3.45 -18.48 -5.55
CA THR A 583 3.09 -19.67 -4.78
C THR A 583 4.35 -20.40 -4.34
N HIS A 584 4.25 -21.09 -3.20
CA HIS A 584 5.31 -21.95 -2.73
C HIS A 584 5.58 -23.07 -3.73
N GLY A 585 6.86 -23.42 -3.86
CA GLY A 585 7.32 -24.52 -4.67
C GLY A 585 8.28 -24.07 -5.75
N GLN A 586 9.16 -25.00 -6.13
CA GLN A 586 10.26 -24.80 -7.06
C GLN A 586 10.02 -25.62 -8.33
N SER A 587 10.18 -24.98 -9.50
CA SER A 587 10.05 -25.63 -10.80
C SER A 587 11.23 -26.55 -11.11
N ARG A 588 10.92 -27.71 -11.70
CA ARG A 588 11.88 -28.75 -12.09
C ARG A 588 11.48 -29.36 -13.42
N SER A 589 12.46 -29.60 -14.26
CA SER A 589 12.32 -30.37 -15.50
C SER A 589 13.10 -31.66 -15.36
N GLU A 590 12.47 -32.78 -15.68
CA GLU A 590 13.04 -34.12 -15.54
C GLU A 590 12.71 -34.98 -16.75
N VAL A 591 13.70 -35.75 -17.20
CA VAL A 591 13.44 -36.88 -18.08
C VAL A 591 13.13 -38.08 -17.20
N LEU A 592 11.92 -38.63 -17.33
CA LEU A 592 11.48 -39.79 -16.56
C LEU A 592 12.02 -41.10 -17.11
N GLY A 593 12.20 -41.19 -18.43
CA GLY A 593 12.77 -42.37 -19.06
C GLY A 593 12.28 -42.60 -20.49
N SER A 594 12.25 -43.87 -20.87
CA SER A 594 11.92 -44.36 -22.21
C SER A 594 10.60 -45.12 -22.19
N GLY A 595 9.71 -44.83 -23.13
CA GLY A 595 8.53 -45.65 -23.40
C GLY A 595 8.94 -46.97 -24.05
N GLN A 596 8.29 -48.05 -23.62
CA GLN A 596 8.39 -49.39 -24.23
C GLN A 596 7.01 -49.76 -24.75
N GLY A 597 6.86 -49.93 -26.07
CA GLY A 597 5.55 -50.21 -26.68
C GLY A 597 4.90 -51.53 -26.29
N GLN A 598 5.60 -52.40 -25.56
CA GLN A 598 5.07 -53.65 -25.00
C GLN A 598 4.37 -53.44 -23.65
N ASP A 599 4.69 -52.36 -22.94
CA ASP A 599 4.11 -52.07 -21.62
C ASP A 599 2.69 -51.53 -21.80
N GLN A 600 1.69 -52.24 -21.27
CA GLN A 600 0.29 -51.85 -21.44
C GLN A 600 -0.10 -50.63 -20.61
N LEU A 601 0.41 -50.54 -19.39
CA LEU A 601 0.14 -49.47 -18.43
C LEU A 601 1.47 -48.97 -17.86
N PRO A 602 2.30 -48.27 -18.66
CA PRO A 602 3.62 -47.86 -18.23
C PRO A 602 3.53 -46.87 -17.07
N VAL A 603 4.44 -47.04 -16.11
CA VAL A 603 4.49 -46.30 -14.86
C VAL A 603 5.85 -45.62 -14.73
N PHE A 604 5.84 -44.34 -14.34
CA PHE A 604 7.04 -43.56 -14.07
C PHE A 604 6.94 -42.87 -12.71
N THR A 605 8.08 -42.66 -12.06
CA THR A 605 8.17 -42.01 -10.75
C THR A 605 8.94 -40.70 -10.88
N LEU A 606 8.49 -39.65 -10.20
CA LEU A 606 9.25 -38.40 -10.13
C LEU A 606 10.45 -38.57 -9.19
N SER A 607 11.64 -38.13 -9.61
CA SER A 607 12.86 -38.24 -8.79
C SER A 607 12.90 -37.31 -7.58
N ALA A 608 12.04 -36.30 -7.52
CA ALA A 608 11.94 -35.38 -6.40
C ALA A 608 10.49 -35.08 -6.04
N GLY A 609 10.29 -34.84 -4.75
CA GLY A 609 9.02 -34.44 -4.20
C GLY A 609 9.23 -33.61 -2.93
N PRO A 610 8.13 -33.24 -2.26
CA PRO A 610 6.75 -33.57 -2.64
C PRO A 610 6.22 -32.71 -3.81
N LEU A 611 5.38 -33.28 -4.70
CA LEU A 611 4.80 -32.59 -5.87
C LEU A 611 3.81 -31.49 -5.45
N THR A 612 4.03 -30.26 -5.90
CA THR A 612 3.16 -29.09 -5.63
C THR A 612 1.76 -29.25 -6.20
N TYR A 613 0.74 -29.04 -5.34
CA TYR A 613 -0.65 -28.82 -5.75
C TYR A 613 -1.06 -27.36 -5.55
N ILE A 614 -1.86 -26.84 -6.47
CA ILE A 614 -2.39 -25.47 -6.44
C ILE A 614 -3.90 -25.57 -6.20
N SER A 615 -4.44 -24.78 -5.28
CA SER A 615 -5.89 -24.70 -5.06
C SER A 615 -6.57 -23.98 -6.23
N ASP A 616 -7.64 -24.56 -6.73
CA ASP A 616 -8.49 -23.98 -7.76
C ASP A 616 -9.97 -24.34 -7.53
N ALA A 617 -10.84 -23.97 -8.46
CA ALA A 617 -12.28 -24.23 -8.37
C ALA A 617 -12.65 -25.73 -8.32
N SER A 618 -11.74 -26.62 -8.75
CA SER A 618 -11.90 -28.08 -8.68
C SER A 618 -11.36 -28.70 -7.39
N GLY A 619 -10.89 -27.87 -6.46
CA GLY A 619 -10.30 -28.25 -5.17
C GLY A 619 -8.78 -28.12 -5.20
N SER A 620 -8.10 -28.96 -5.99
CA SER A 620 -6.65 -28.85 -6.21
C SER A 620 -6.19 -29.48 -7.53
N THR A 621 -5.20 -28.86 -8.17
CA THR A 621 -4.54 -29.38 -9.37
C THR A 621 -3.03 -29.56 -9.17
N PRO A 622 -2.46 -30.70 -9.61
CA PRO A 622 -1.03 -30.90 -9.57
C PRO A 622 -0.34 -29.95 -10.56
N ALA A 623 0.69 -29.26 -10.11
CA ALA A 623 1.58 -28.47 -10.96
C ALA A 623 2.55 -29.41 -11.70
N LEU A 624 2.01 -30.19 -12.64
CA LEU A 624 2.71 -31.21 -13.43
C LEU A 624 2.23 -31.18 -14.88
N THR A 625 3.17 -31.14 -15.81
CA THR A 625 2.94 -31.34 -17.25
C THR A 625 3.84 -32.46 -17.74
N VAL A 626 3.27 -33.43 -18.47
CA VAL A 626 3.99 -34.60 -18.98
C VAL A 626 4.00 -34.57 -20.50
N TYR A 627 5.14 -34.89 -21.09
CA TYR A 627 5.38 -34.93 -22.52
C TYR A 627 5.88 -36.30 -22.95
N VAL A 628 5.37 -36.80 -24.08
CA VAL A 628 5.83 -38.03 -24.73
C VAL A 628 6.20 -37.69 -26.17
N ASN A 629 7.45 -37.92 -26.57
CA ASN A 629 8.01 -37.44 -27.85
C ASN A 629 7.79 -35.92 -28.06
N GLY A 630 7.85 -35.12 -27.00
CA GLY A 630 7.58 -33.67 -27.05
C GLY A 630 6.10 -33.28 -27.16
N VAL A 631 5.18 -34.24 -27.23
CA VAL A 631 3.73 -33.99 -27.26
C VAL A 631 3.17 -34.02 -25.85
N ARG A 632 2.49 -32.93 -25.44
CA ARG A 632 1.82 -32.85 -24.14
C ARG A 632 0.76 -33.95 -24.02
N ARG A 633 0.72 -34.60 -22.87
CA ARG A 633 -0.33 -35.55 -22.49
C ARG A 633 -1.31 -34.89 -21.53
N ASP A 634 -2.57 -35.28 -21.64
CA ASP A 634 -3.63 -34.78 -20.75
C ASP A 634 -3.74 -35.66 -19.52
N ARG A 635 -3.89 -35.01 -18.37
CA ARG A 635 -4.22 -35.69 -17.11
C ARG A 635 -5.69 -36.02 -17.11
N VAL A 636 -6.02 -37.24 -16.70
CA VAL A 636 -7.39 -37.71 -16.57
C VAL A 636 -7.69 -38.05 -15.11
N ALA A 637 -8.97 -37.98 -14.73
CA ALA A 637 -9.35 -38.21 -13.35
C ALA A 637 -9.14 -39.68 -12.94
N ALA A 638 -9.49 -40.62 -13.81
CA ALA A 638 -9.29 -42.05 -13.62
C ALA A 638 -9.15 -42.73 -14.99
N LEU A 639 -8.38 -43.82 -15.05
CA LEU A 639 -8.19 -44.63 -16.27
C LEU A 639 -9.32 -45.66 -16.38
N LEU A 640 -10.52 -45.20 -16.76
CA LEU A 640 -11.71 -46.05 -16.82
C LEU A 640 -11.87 -46.72 -18.19
N ASP A 641 -11.39 -46.06 -19.25
CA ASP A 641 -11.52 -46.54 -20.61
C ASP A 641 -10.25 -47.29 -21.06
N PRO A 642 -10.37 -48.52 -21.61
CA PRO A 642 -9.23 -49.22 -22.18
C PRO A 642 -8.60 -48.43 -23.33
N GLY A 643 -7.30 -48.13 -23.22
CA GLY A 643 -6.56 -47.39 -24.25
C GLY A 643 -6.70 -45.86 -24.16
N GLU A 644 -7.21 -45.34 -23.04
CA GLU A 644 -7.23 -43.91 -22.75
C GLU A 644 -5.81 -43.32 -22.85
N ARG A 645 -5.63 -42.32 -23.73
CA ARG A 645 -4.31 -41.75 -24.07
C ARG A 645 -3.75 -40.78 -23.02
N GLY A 646 -4.44 -40.65 -21.89
CA GLY A 646 -4.09 -39.79 -20.77
C GLY A 646 -3.26 -40.49 -19.70
N TYR A 647 -3.01 -39.76 -18.61
CA TYR A 647 -2.33 -40.29 -17.43
C TYR A 647 -3.03 -39.88 -16.12
N THR A 648 -2.81 -40.67 -15.08
CA THR A 648 -3.20 -40.37 -13.71
C THR A 648 -1.97 -40.14 -12.84
N VAL A 649 -2.17 -39.48 -11.70
CA VAL A 649 -1.11 -39.13 -10.74
C VAL A 649 -1.54 -39.65 -9.37
N SER A 650 -0.63 -40.32 -8.68
CA SER A 650 -0.82 -40.80 -7.30
C SER A 650 0.41 -40.46 -6.44
N GLN A 651 0.22 -40.40 -5.13
CA GLN A 651 1.30 -40.24 -4.15
C GLN A 651 1.18 -41.34 -3.09
N ASP A 652 2.32 -41.80 -2.58
CA ASP A 652 2.39 -42.73 -1.45
C ASP A 652 2.61 -41.99 -0.11
N ASP A 653 2.81 -42.75 0.97
CA ASP A 653 3.04 -42.28 2.33
C ASP A 653 4.32 -41.46 2.48
N LYS A 654 5.29 -41.70 1.60
CA LYS A 654 6.56 -40.96 1.51
C LYS A 654 6.48 -39.78 0.56
N GLN A 655 5.28 -39.44 0.07
CA GLN A 655 5.02 -38.37 -0.91
C GLN A 655 5.73 -38.59 -2.26
N ILE A 656 6.08 -39.82 -2.58
CA ILE A 656 6.66 -40.19 -3.86
C ILE A 656 5.54 -40.18 -4.91
N THR A 657 5.71 -39.35 -5.94
CA THR A 657 4.71 -39.21 -6.99
C THR A 657 4.92 -40.22 -8.10
N THR A 658 3.85 -40.92 -8.44
CA THR A 658 3.79 -41.90 -9.52
C THR A 658 2.84 -41.42 -10.63
N ILE A 659 3.26 -41.57 -11.88
CA ILE A 659 2.51 -41.25 -13.09
C ILE A 659 2.19 -42.57 -13.80
N GLN A 660 0.90 -42.85 -13.99
CA GLN A 660 0.44 -44.05 -14.68
C GLN A 660 -0.31 -43.69 -15.95
N PHE A 661 0.10 -44.25 -17.08
CA PHE A 661 -0.55 -44.06 -18.39
C PHE A 661 -1.62 -45.13 -18.66
N GLY A 662 -2.70 -44.74 -19.33
CA GLY A 662 -3.82 -45.64 -19.71
C GLY A 662 -3.63 -46.43 -21.00
N SER A 663 -2.51 -46.21 -21.69
CA SER A 663 -2.21 -46.84 -22.97
C SER A 663 -0.70 -47.03 -23.15
N PRO A 664 -0.26 -48.02 -23.96
CA PRO A 664 1.15 -48.16 -24.32
C PRO A 664 1.75 -46.87 -24.89
N LEU A 665 2.99 -46.59 -24.52
CA LEU A 665 3.73 -45.43 -25.05
C LEU A 665 4.52 -45.83 -26.30
N PRO A 666 4.72 -44.91 -27.26
CA PRO A 666 5.63 -45.15 -28.38
C PRO A 666 7.03 -45.53 -27.89
N THR A 667 7.60 -46.60 -28.44
CA THR A 667 8.98 -47.01 -28.15
C THR A 667 9.93 -45.88 -28.54
N GLY A 668 10.78 -45.46 -27.60
CA GLY A 668 11.73 -44.38 -27.81
C GLY A 668 12.84 -44.40 -26.77
N VAL A 669 13.77 -43.46 -26.88
CA VAL A 669 14.87 -43.27 -25.90
C VAL A 669 14.68 -41.93 -25.23
N ILE A 670 14.57 -41.90 -23.89
CA ILE A 670 14.52 -40.65 -23.10
C ILE A 670 13.36 -39.76 -23.60
N ASN A 671 12.27 -40.40 -24.02
CA ASN A 671 11.17 -39.73 -24.72
C ASN A 671 10.01 -39.34 -23.81
N VAL A 672 10.09 -39.66 -22.51
CA VAL A 672 9.12 -39.26 -21.49
C VAL A 672 9.76 -38.20 -20.61
N ARG A 673 9.16 -37.01 -20.58
CA ARG A 673 9.62 -35.84 -19.81
C ARG A 673 8.49 -35.30 -18.96
N ALA A 674 8.82 -34.81 -17.77
CA ALA A 674 7.91 -34.07 -16.91
C ALA A 674 8.49 -32.70 -16.54
N ASP A 675 7.65 -31.67 -16.62
CA ASP A 675 7.90 -30.37 -16.00
C ASP A 675 6.95 -30.23 -14.82
N TYR A 676 7.47 -30.08 -13.61
CA TYR A 676 6.69 -30.11 -12.38
C TYR A 676 7.25 -29.18 -11.31
N ARG A 677 6.48 -28.93 -10.26
CA ARG A 677 6.92 -28.13 -9.11
C ARG A 677 7.01 -28.98 -7.86
N ILE A 678 8.02 -28.73 -7.02
CA ILE A 678 8.20 -29.39 -5.73
C ILE A 678 8.04 -28.40 -4.58
N GLY A 679 7.37 -28.82 -3.51
CA GLY A 679 7.11 -28.02 -2.33
C GLY A 679 5.62 -27.91 -2.02
N LEU A 680 5.25 -28.21 -0.78
CA LEU A 680 3.89 -28.18 -0.24
C LEU A 680 3.89 -27.54 1.14
N GLY A 681 2.69 -27.30 1.64
CA GLY A 681 2.47 -27.56 3.05
C GLY A 681 2.59 -26.38 3.98
N ALA A 682 2.45 -26.73 5.25
CA ALA A 682 2.54 -25.87 6.41
C ALA A 682 3.86 -25.15 6.59
N GLY A 683 4.95 -25.79 6.14
CA GLY A 683 6.31 -25.26 6.26
C GLY A 683 6.51 -23.95 5.50
N ALA A 684 5.62 -23.61 4.57
CA ALA A 684 5.67 -22.37 3.79
C ALA A 684 5.02 -21.15 4.48
N ALA A 685 4.70 -21.25 5.77
CA ALA A 685 4.19 -20.12 6.57
C ALA A 685 5.27 -19.06 6.80
N VAL A 686 5.43 -18.14 5.86
CA VAL A 686 6.39 -17.03 5.95
C VAL A 686 5.73 -15.74 6.42
N ARG A 687 6.42 -15.03 7.31
CA ARG A 687 5.97 -13.72 7.82
C ARG A 687 6.12 -12.64 6.74
N ALA A 688 5.47 -11.50 6.95
CA ALA A 688 5.69 -10.32 6.10
C ALA A 688 7.18 -9.98 6.04
N ARG A 689 7.65 -9.62 4.85
CA ARG A 689 9.05 -9.25 4.51
C ARG A 689 10.09 -10.35 4.67
N GLN A 690 9.69 -11.58 5.00
CA GLN A 690 10.63 -12.69 5.15
C GLN A 690 11.12 -13.22 3.79
N LEU A 691 10.30 -13.14 2.74
CA LEU A 691 10.69 -13.42 1.35
C LEU A 691 11.43 -12.20 0.80
N SER A 692 12.76 -12.27 0.74
CA SER A 692 13.59 -11.11 0.35
C SER A 692 14.82 -11.44 -0.49
N MET A 693 15.16 -12.71 -0.66
CA MET A 693 16.31 -13.14 -1.44
C MET A 693 15.88 -13.59 -2.84
N LEU A 694 16.39 -12.95 -3.88
CA LEU A 694 16.18 -13.39 -5.27
C LEU A 694 17.15 -14.54 -5.58
N ALA A 695 16.63 -15.72 -5.94
CA ALA A 695 17.48 -16.87 -6.29
C ALA A 695 18.20 -16.64 -7.63
N SER A 696 17.47 -16.09 -8.62
CA SER A 696 18.03 -15.47 -9.82
C SER A 696 17.50 -14.04 -9.88
N ARG A 697 18.37 -13.08 -10.20
CA ARG A 697 17.98 -11.65 -10.28
C ARG A 697 17.65 -11.33 -11.74
N PRO A 698 16.36 -11.13 -12.11
CA PRO A 698 16.03 -10.65 -13.44
C PRO A 698 16.70 -9.28 -13.68
N PRO A 699 17.16 -8.98 -14.91
CA PRO A 699 17.79 -7.70 -15.23
C PRO A 699 16.91 -6.52 -14.79
N GLY A 700 17.49 -5.53 -14.10
CA GLY A 700 16.79 -4.34 -13.62
C GLY A 700 16.02 -4.51 -12.30
N VAL A 701 15.93 -5.71 -11.73
CA VAL A 701 15.31 -5.93 -10.41
C VAL A 701 16.35 -5.75 -9.29
N ARG A 702 16.10 -4.80 -8.39
CA ARG A 702 16.97 -4.50 -7.25
C ARG A 702 16.71 -5.40 -6.05
N ALA A 703 15.44 -5.49 -5.66
CA ALA A 703 15.00 -6.13 -4.43
C ALA A 703 13.56 -6.65 -4.57
N VAL A 704 13.17 -7.53 -3.66
CA VAL A 704 11.82 -8.06 -3.54
C VAL A 704 11.47 -8.17 -2.06
N ILE A 705 10.20 -7.97 -1.73
CA ILE A 705 9.62 -8.28 -0.42
C ILE A 705 8.24 -8.91 -0.59
N ASN A 706 7.76 -9.68 0.38
CA ASN A 706 6.34 -9.95 0.53
C ASN A 706 5.70 -8.94 1.51
N PRO A 707 4.77 -8.06 1.08
CA PRO A 707 4.16 -7.06 1.96
C PRO A 707 3.30 -7.68 3.08
N LEU A 708 2.66 -8.80 2.78
CA LEU A 708 1.82 -9.57 3.70
C LEU A 708 2.48 -10.93 4.01
N PRO A 709 2.16 -11.55 5.16
CA PRO A 709 2.48 -12.95 5.40
C PRO A 709 1.92 -13.84 4.28
N ALA A 710 2.60 -14.94 3.97
CA ALA A 710 2.02 -15.94 3.08
C ALA A 710 0.75 -16.54 3.71
N ARG A 711 -0.19 -16.91 2.85
CA ARG A 711 -1.50 -17.45 3.24
C ARG A 711 -1.72 -18.80 2.58
N GLY A 712 -2.70 -19.56 3.08
CA GLY A 712 -2.95 -20.92 2.63
C GLY A 712 -1.76 -21.84 2.95
N GLY A 713 -1.61 -22.88 2.14
CA GLY A 713 -0.63 -23.93 2.41
C GLY A 713 -1.18 -24.97 3.39
N ALA A 714 -1.40 -26.18 2.90
CA ALA A 714 -1.89 -27.29 3.69
C ALA A 714 -0.99 -28.49 3.48
N ASP A 715 -0.66 -29.19 4.57
CA ASP A 715 0.00 -30.48 4.45
C ASP A 715 -0.98 -31.50 3.84
N PRO A 716 -0.48 -32.56 3.20
CA PRO A 716 -1.33 -33.68 2.76
C PRO A 716 -2.13 -34.24 3.93
N GLU A 717 -3.34 -34.69 3.63
CA GLU A 717 -4.20 -35.34 4.62
C GLU A 717 -3.49 -36.56 5.22
N THR A 718 -3.50 -36.64 6.54
CA THR A 718 -2.90 -37.78 7.26
C THR A 718 -3.77 -39.03 7.16
N VAL A 719 -3.20 -40.21 7.39
CA VAL A 719 -3.97 -41.48 7.43
C VAL A 719 -5.16 -41.40 8.39
N ASP A 720 -4.93 -40.82 9.58
CA ASP A 720 -5.96 -40.66 10.61
C ASP A 720 -7.07 -39.71 10.18
N GLU A 721 -6.76 -38.65 9.45
CA GLU A 721 -7.78 -37.73 8.92
C GLU A 721 -8.57 -38.40 7.79
N ALA A 722 -7.88 -39.04 6.87
CA ALA A 722 -8.48 -39.71 5.73
C ALA A 722 -9.36 -40.90 6.16
N SER A 723 -9.03 -41.63 7.23
CA SER A 723 -9.87 -42.70 7.79
C SER A 723 -11.16 -42.17 8.42
N ARG A 724 -11.15 -40.95 8.95
CA ARG A 724 -12.36 -40.27 9.45
C ARG A 724 -13.19 -39.66 8.33
N ASN A 725 -12.56 -39.12 7.29
CA ASN A 725 -13.22 -38.39 6.22
C ASN A 725 -13.72 -39.29 5.08
N ALA A 726 -13.03 -40.39 4.75
CA ALA A 726 -13.44 -41.29 3.68
C ALA A 726 -14.85 -41.90 3.88
N PRO A 727 -15.29 -42.31 5.08
CA PRO A 727 -16.66 -42.77 5.29
C PRO A 727 -17.71 -41.67 5.11
N VAL A 728 -17.32 -40.41 5.33
CA VAL A 728 -18.22 -39.25 5.25
C VAL A 728 -18.63 -38.97 3.80
N SER A 729 -17.72 -39.14 2.83
CA SER A 729 -18.05 -38.95 1.41
C SER A 729 -19.13 -39.91 0.92
N VAL A 730 -19.16 -41.14 1.46
CA VAL A 730 -20.16 -42.16 1.14
C VAL A 730 -21.51 -41.85 1.76
N ARG A 731 -21.55 -41.27 2.97
CA ARG A 731 -22.80 -40.89 3.63
C ARG A 731 -23.57 -39.82 2.87
N ALA A 732 -22.86 -38.87 2.27
CA ALA A 732 -23.47 -37.79 1.51
C ALA A 732 -23.88 -38.20 0.08
N LEU A 733 -23.31 -39.26 -0.52
CA LEU A 733 -23.58 -39.69 -1.92
C LEU A 733 -23.57 -38.53 -2.95
N GLY A 734 -22.78 -37.49 -2.71
CA GLY A 734 -22.73 -36.29 -3.55
C GLY A 734 -23.96 -35.39 -3.49
N ARG A 735 -24.85 -35.55 -2.50
CA ARG A 735 -26.00 -34.67 -2.24
C ARG A 735 -26.09 -34.23 -0.79
N ALA A 736 -26.44 -32.97 -0.56
CA ALA A 736 -26.67 -32.41 0.77
C ALA A 736 -28.17 -32.24 1.05
N VAL A 737 -28.71 -33.02 1.99
CA VAL A 737 -30.15 -33.02 2.34
C VAL A 737 -30.36 -32.62 3.80
N SER A 738 -29.74 -33.34 4.73
CA SER A 738 -29.79 -33.03 6.17
C SER A 738 -28.69 -32.02 6.55
N LEU A 739 -28.82 -31.36 7.72
CA LEU A 739 -27.76 -30.48 8.23
C LEU A 739 -26.41 -31.21 8.37
N VAL A 740 -26.44 -32.48 8.77
CA VAL A 740 -25.24 -33.30 8.86
C VAL A 740 -24.62 -33.44 7.46
N ASP A 741 -25.43 -33.74 6.44
CA ASP A 741 -24.94 -33.85 5.06
C ASP A 741 -24.37 -32.53 4.54
N TYR A 742 -24.95 -31.38 4.87
CA TYR A 742 -24.37 -30.08 4.48
C TYR A 742 -23.00 -29.82 5.11
N ALA A 743 -22.84 -30.17 6.39
CA ALA A 743 -21.56 -30.04 7.07
C ALA A 743 -20.53 -31.04 6.52
N ASP A 744 -20.96 -32.27 6.28
CA ASP A 744 -20.14 -33.36 5.79
C ASP A 744 -19.71 -33.17 4.33
N PHE A 745 -20.62 -32.72 3.46
CA PHE A 745 -20.33 -32.32 2.08
C PHE A 745 -19.31 -31.19 2.05
N ALA A 746 -19.48 -30.16 2.89
CA ALA A 746 -18.53 -29.06 2.96
C ALA A 746 -17.18 -29.50 3.53
N ARG A 747 -17.15 -30.40 4.53
CA ARG A 747 -15.91 -30.95 5.10
C ARG A 747 -15.16 -31.82 4.09
N ALA A 748 -15.87 -32.55 3.22
CA ALA A 748 -15.27 -33.35 2.16
C ALA A 748 -14.78 -32.49 0.97
N PHE A 749 -15.03 -31.18 0.95
CA PHE A 749 -14.56 -30.30 -0.10
C PHE A 749 -13.08 -29.94 0.12
N PRO A 750 -12.21 -30.09 -0.89
CA PRO A 750 -10.78 -29.86 -0.71
C PRO A 750 -10.45 -28.47 -0.17
N GLY A 751 -9.58 -28.42 0.85
CA GLY A 751 -9.19 -27.18 1.51
C GLY A 751 -10.14 -26.71 2.62
N ILE A 752 -11.19 -27.47 2.94
CA ILE A 752 -12.01 -27.29 4.13
C ILE A 752 -11.59 -28.31 5.20
N ALA A 753 -11.25 -27.85 6.40
CA ALA A 753 -10.86 -28.75 7.49
C ALA A 753 -11.98 -28.99 8.50
N LYS A 754 -12.76 -27.95 8.82
CA LYS A 754 -13.95 -28.09 9.66
C LYS A 754 -15.13 -27.36 9.04
N ALA A 755 -16.29 -27.99 9.13
CA ALA A 755 -17.55 -27.41 8.71
C ALA A 755 -18.64 -27.69 9.74
N SER A 756 -19.57 -26.76 9.86
CA SER A 756 -20.79 -26.91 10.68
C SER A 756 -21.97 -26.31 9.92
N ALA A 757 -23.12 -26.97 9.92
CA ALA A 757 -24.32 -26.45 9.29
C ALA A 757 -25.44 -26.23 10.31
N ARG A 758 -26.26 -25.22 10.08
CA ARG A 758 -27.45 -24.93 10.89
C ARG A 758 -28.57 -24.33 10.04
N PHE A 759 -29.80 -24.45 10.51
CA PHE A 759 -30.92 -23.75 9.89
C PHE A 759 -30.84 -22.24 10.16
N VAL A 760 -31.23 -21.47 9.15
CA VAL A 760 -31.42 -20.01 9.21
C VAL A 760 -32.74 -19.64 8.57
N GLY A 761 -33.41 -18.63 9.11
CA GLY A 761 -34.57 -18.03 8.45
C GLY A 761 -34.10 -17.18 7.26
N VAL A 762 -34.72 -17.39 6.10
CA VAL A 762 -34.53 -16.55 4.91
C VAL A 762 -35.91 -16.03 4.51
N GLY A 763 -36.30 -14.88 5.07
CA GLY A 763 -37.68 -14.38 4.95
C GLY A 763 -38.68 -15.37 5.58
N ALA A 764 -39.65 -15.84 4.79
CA ALA A 764 -40.62 -16.87 5.21
C ALA A 764 -40.13 -18.31 4.99
N ALA A 765 -38.99 -18.51 4.32
CA ALA A 765 -38.43 -19.82 4.01
C ALA A 765 -37.34 -20.26 5.02
N ARG A 766 -37.02 -21.56 5.02
CA ARG A 766 -35.86 -22.11 5.75
C ARG A 766 -34.68 -22.22 4.78
N GLY A 767 -33.57 -21.60 5.15
CA GLY A 767 -32.28 -21.79 4.49
C GLY A 767 -31.31 -22.57 5.39
N VAL A 768 -30.19 -22.98 4.81
CA VAL A 768 -29.09 -23.63 5.53
C VAL A 768 -27.89 -22.71 5.52
N GLN A 769 -27.34 -22.44 6.69
CA GLN A 769 -26.07 -21.74 6.82
C GLN A 769 -24.98 -22.78 7.09
N VAL A 770 -23.97 -22.81 6.22
CA VAL A 770 -22.78 -23.65 6.38
C VAL A 770 -21.62 -22.74 6.79
N THR A 771 -20.99 -23.04 7.92
CA THR A 771 -19.80 -22.33 8.38
C THR A 771 -18.58 -23.21 8.14
N VAL A 772 -17.53 -22.67 7.53
CA VAL A 772 -16.33 -23.42 7.14
C VAL A 772 -15.04 -22.74 7.58
N ILE A 773 -14.01 -23.54 7.90
CA ILE A 773 -12.66 -23.07 8.18
C ILE A 773 -11.64 -24.01 7.54
N GLY A 774 -10.55 -23.43 7.04
CA GLY A 774 -9.50 -24.18 6.37
C GLY A 774 -8.56 -24.90 7.35
N PRO A 775 -7.61 -25.69 6.82
CA PRO A 775 -6.60 -26.41 7.60
C PRO A 775 -5.89 -25.54 8.63
N ARG A 776 -5.66 -26.10 9.82
CA ARG A 776 -5.01 -25.45 10.97
C ARG A 776 -5.65 -24.14 11.43
N GLY A 777 -6.92 -23.92 11.09
CA GLY A 777 -7.67 -22.73 11.46
C GLY A 777 -7.43 -21.54 10.54
N THR A 778 -6.94 -21.79 9.32
CA THR A 778 -6.78 -20.76 8.29
C THR A 778 -8.15 -20.23 7.88
N GLU A 779 -8.34 -18.92 7.96
CA GLU A 779 -9.57 -18.28 7.51
C GLU A 779 -9.70 -18.39 5.99
N ILE A 780 -10.90 -18.75 5.53
CA ILE A 780 -11.21 -18.87 4.12
C ILE A 780 -11.80 -17.54 3.67
N THR A 781 -11.16 -16.87 2.72
CA THR A 781 -11.68 -15.61 2.20
C THR A 781 -12.70 -15.87 1.09
N THR A 782 -13.68 -14.98 0.94
CA THR A 782 -14.81 -15.16 0.01
C THR A 782 -14.43 -15.06 -1.47
N ASP A 783 -13.26 -14.49 -1.75
CA ASP A 783 -12.62 -14.40 -3.07
C ASP A 783 -11.73 -15.62 -3.40
N SER A 784 -11.48 -16.50 -2.42
CA SER A 784 -10.64 -17.68 -2.66
C SER A 784 -11.31 -18.67 -3.60
N GLY A 785 -10.51 -19.35 -4.44
CA GLY A 785 -11.00 -20.43 -5.31
C GLY A 785 -11.67 -21.57 -4.54
N VAL A 786 -11.21 -21.84 -3.31
CA VAL A 786 -11.82 -22.82 -2.39
C VAL A 786 -13.24 -22.40 -2.02
N TYR A 787 -13.44 -21.13 -1.65
CA TYR A 787 -14.76 -20.61 -1.30
C TYR A 787 -15.72 -20.63 -2.48
N THR A 788 -15.30 -20.08 -3.63
CA THR A 788 -16.15 -20.00 -4.82
C THR A 788 -16.47 -21.39 -5.37
N GLY A 789 -15.50 -22.31 -5.36
CA GLY A 789 -15.68 -23.70 -5.71
C GLY A 789 -16.65 -24.43 -4.77
N LEU A 790 -16.51 -24.25 -3.45
CA LEU A 790 -17.42 -24.85 -2.47
C LEU A 790 -18.85 -24.34 -2.64
N VAL A 791 -19.03 -23.04 -2.84
CA VAL A 791 -20.36 -22.44 -3.06
C VAL A 791 -21.01 -23.03 -4.31
N ALA A 792 -20.25 -23.15 -5.41
CA ALA A 792 -20.74 -23.77 -6.64
C ALA A 792 -21.07 -25.27 -6.46
N ALA A 793 -20.22 -26.01 -5.75
CA ALA A 793 -20.42 -27.44 -5.48
C ALA A 793 -21.64 -27.69 -4.59
N LEU A 794 -21.83 -26.89 -3.54
CA LEU A 794 -23.03 -26.96 -2.69
C LEU A 794 -24.28 -26.62 -3.49
N ALA A 795 -24.25 -25.58 -4.33
CA ALA A 795 -25.38 -25.23 -5.19
C ALA A 795 -25.76 -26.36 -6.16
N ALA A 796 -24.77 -27.09 -6.70
CA ALA A 796 -25.01 -28.24 -7.57
C ALA A 796 -25.45 -29.52 -6.81
N GLY A 797 -25.01 -29.67 -5.55
CA GLY A 797 -25.27 -30.84 -4.71
C GLY A 797 -26.47 -30.72 -3.77
N SER A 798 -27.09 -29.54 -3.66
CA SER A 798 -28.26 -29.30 -2.78
C SER A 798 -29.57 -29.17 -3.55
N ASP A 799 -30.68 -29.11 -2.81
CA ASP A 799 -32.00 -28.75 -3.36
C ASP A 799 -32.03 -27.26 -3.75
N GLU A 800 -32.38 -26.93 -5.00
CA GLU A 800 -32.45 -25.56 -5.53
C GLU A 800 -33.43 -24.66 -4.76
N LEU A 801 -34.42 -25.23 -4.08
CA LEU A 801 -35.40 -24.48 -3.30
C LEU A 801 -34.89 -24.06 -1.90
N ILE A 802 -33.75 -24.64 -1.46
CA ILE A 802 -33.15 -24.33 -0.17
C ILE A 802 -32.05 -23.28 -0.38
N ALA A 803 -32.25 -22.09 0.20
CA ALA A 803 -31.21 -21.07 0.19
C ALA A 803 -30.02 -21.52 1.06
N VAL A 804 -28.87 -21.79 0.44
CA VAL A 804 -27.62 -22.14 1.12
C VAL A 804 -26.73 -20.90 1.24
N ARG A 805 -26.27 -20.60 2.46
CA ARG A 805 -25.32 -19.52 2.72
C ARG A 805 -24.05 -20.08 3.36
N VAL A 806 -22.94 -20.01 2.63
CA VAL A 806 -21.61 -20.35 3.17
C VAL A 806 -21.04 -19.13 3.89
N LEU A 807 -20.49 -19.31 5.08
CA LEU A 807 -19.80 -18.28 5.84
C LEU A 807 -18.43 -18.77 6.31
N PRO A 808 -17.37 -17.96 6.20
CA PRO A 808 -16.10 -18.30 6.82
C PRO A 808 -16.20 -18.20 8.34
N ALA A 809 -15.60 -19.17 9.03
CA ALA A 809 -15.52 -19.19 10.48
C ALA A 809 -14.41 -18.26 10.96
N GLN A 810 -14.63 -17.60 12.09
CA GLN A 810 -13.60 -16.84 12.77
C GLN A 810 -12.94 -17.70 13.85
N ARG A 811 -11.61 -17.68 13.90
CA ARG A 811 -10.84 -18.22 15.02
C ARG A 811 -10.75 -17.17 16.13
N VAL A 812 -11.17 -17.53 17.33
CA VAL A 812 -11.11 -16.65 18.50
C VAL A 812 -10.14 -17.25 19.51
N PRO A 813 -9.00 -16.58 19.77
CA PRO A 813 -8.02 -17.05 20.74
C PRO A 813 -8.60 -16.96 22.16
N ILE A 814 -8.29 -17.97 22.99
CA ILE A 814 -8.66 -18.00 24.41
C ILE A 814 -7.43 -18.05 25.30
N ARG A 815 -7.57 -17.46 26.49
CA ARG A 815 -6.59 -17.52 27.57
C ARG A 815 -7.04 -18.50 28.64
N VAL A 816 -6.09 -19.31 29.10
CA VAL A 816 -6.26 -20.26 30.20
C VAL A 816 -5.21 -20.00 31.27
N GLY A 817 -5.66 -19.98 32.53
CA GLY A 817 -4.82 -19.90 33.72
C GLY A 817 -5.28 -20.93 34.73
N ALA A 818 -4.34 -21.64 35.36
CA ALA A 818 -4.66 -22.59 36.42
C ALA A 818 -3.55 -22.68 37.46
N ASP A 819 -3.98 -22.93 38.69
CA ASP A 819 -3.16 -23.22 39.85
C ASP A 819 -3.17 -24.73 40.10
N LEU A 820 -1.99 -25.33 40.28
CA LEU A 820 -1.79 -26.77 40.36
C LEU A 820 -1.19 -27.16 41.71
N ARG A 821 -1.74 -28.21 42.32
CA ARG A 821 -1.10 -28.93 43.43
C ARG A 821 -0.49 -30.21 42.88
N ILE A 822 0.82 -30.34 43.03
CA ILE A 822 1.60 -31.45 42.46
C ILE A 822 2.01 -32.39 43.59
N ASP A 823 2.04 -33.69 43.27
CA ASP A 823 2.55 -34.75 44.13
C ASP A 823 3.99 -34.46 44.56
N PRO A 824 4.30 -34.36 45.86
CA PRO A 824 5.64 -34.08 46.34
C PRO A 824 6.69 -35.13 45.93
N ASP A 825 6.26 -36.35 45.60
CA ASP A 825 7.16 -37.44 45.15
C ASP A 825 7.49 -37.35 43.64
N ARG A 826 6.92 -36.37 42.92
CA ARG A 826 7.13 -36.15 41.48
C ARG A 826 7.99 -34.91 41.22
N ILE A 827 8.79 -34.95 40.16
CA ILE A 827 9.55 -33.78 39.69
C ILE A 827 8.56 -32.74 39.16
N THR A 828 8.44 -31.62 39.87
CA THR A 828 7.45 -30.56 39.59
C THR A 828 7.54 -30.05 38.14
N ALA A 829 8.75 -29.86 37.62
CA ALA A 829 8.96 -29.35 36.27
C ALA A 829 8.39 -30.29 35.20
N ASP A 830 8.54 -31.61 35.37
CA ASP A 830 8.05 -32.61 34.42
C ASP A 830 6.52 -32.68 34.42
N VAL A 831 5.91 -32.62 35.61
CA VAL A 831 4.44 -32.61 35.74
C VAL A 831 3.85 -31.34 35.14
N VAL A 832 4.44 -30.17 35.39
CA VAL A 832 3.98 -28.90 34.78
C VAL A 832 4.15 -28.94 33.25
N ALA A 833 5.25 -29.49 32.74
CA ALA A 833 5.46 -29.65 31.30
C ALA A 833 4.43 -30.61 30.68
N ALA A 834 4.11 -31.72 31.35
CA ALA A 834 3.08 -32.66 30.93
C ALA A 834 1.67 -32.02 30.96
N ALA A 835 1.33 -31.31 32.02
CA ALA A 835 0.08 -30.55 32.15
C ALA A 835 -0.06 -29.49 31.04
N ARG A 836 1.01 -28.74 30.75
CA ARG A 836 1.02 -27.79 29.64
C ARG A 836 0.76 -28.50 28.30
N ARG A 837 1.42 -29.62 28.02
CA ARG A 837 1.20 -30.40 26.80
C ARG A 837 -0.25 -30.90 26.69
N ALA A 838 -0.82 -31.40 27.78
CA ALA A 838 -2.20 -31.89 27.82
C ALA A 838 -3.22 -30.80 27.47
N VAL A 839 -3.11 -29.62 28.10
CA VAL A 839 -4.01 -28.48 27.81
C VAL A 839 -3.83 -27.96 26.38
N VAL A 840 -2.59 -27.87 25.90
CA VAL A 840 -2.31 -27.46 24.51
C VAL A 840 -2.93 -28.45 23.52
N ALA A 841 -2.85 -29.75 23.77
CA ALA A 841 -3.44 -30.78 22.92
C ALA A 841 -4.98 -30.72 22.94
N ALA A 842 -5.59 -30.66 24.12
CA ALA A 842 -7.04 -30.65 24.30
C ALA A 842 -7.72 -29.42 23.69
N LEU A 843 -7.06 -28.26 23.73
CA LEU A 843 -7.57 -26.99 23.18
C LEU A 843 -6.97 -26.63 21.82
N SER A 844 -6.38 -27.61 21.14
CA SER A 844 -5.80 -27.47 19.80
C SER A 844 -6.87 -27.40 18.70
N PHE A 845 -6.48 -26.95 17.51
CA PHE A 845 -7.35 -26.94 16.33
C PHE A 845 -7.88 -28.34 15.99
N GLY A 846 -7.04 -29.38 16.09
CA GLY A 846 -7.42 -30.74 15.72
C GLY A 846 -8.58 -31.27 16.57
N VAL A 847 -8.53 -31.01 17.88
CA VAL A 847 -9.52 -31.52 18.85
C VAL A 847 -10.78 -30.65 18.93
N ARG A 848 -10.67 -29.32 18.79
CA ARG A 848 -11.78 -28.38 19.01
C ARG A 848 -12.66 -28.19 17.78
N ASP A 849 -13.97 -28.31 17.90
CA ASP A 849 -14.91 -28.15 16.77
C ASP A 849 -15.55 -26.75 16.68
N LEU A 850 -16.04 -26.42 15.47
CA LEU A 850 -16.79 -25.20 15.22
C LEU A 850 -18.07 -25.17 16.06
N GLY A 851 -18.33 -24.05 16.73
CA GLY A 851 -19.51 -23.93 17.58
C GLY A 851 -19.41 -24.72 18.89
N GLN A 852 -18.23 -25.25 19.25
CA GLN A 852 -18.03 -25.96 20.50
C GLN A 852 -17.72 -24.97 21.64
N PRO A 853 -18.48 -24.97 22.76
CA PRO A 853 -18.16 -24.19 23.96
C PRO A 853 -16.92 -24.74 24.68
N VAL A 854 -16.24 -23.90 25.47
CA VAL A 854 -15.12 -24.34 26.35
C VAL A 854 -15.58 -24.22 27.79
N TRP A 855 -15.49 -25.30 28.55
CA TRP A 855 -15.88 -25.33 29.96
C TRP A 855 -14.66 -25.34 30.87
N SER A 856 -14.71 -24.59 31.97
CA SER A 856 -13.66 -24.64 33.00
C SER A 856 -13.46 -26.05 33.56
N SER A 857 -14.54 -26.83 33.71
CA SER A 857 -14.48 -28.22 34.15
C SER A 857 -13.74 -29.14 33.17
N GLU A 858 -13.81 -28.88 31.85
CA GLU A 858 -13.06 -29.66 30.85
C GLU A 858 -11.54 -29.45 31.04
N ILE A 859 -11.14 -28.23 31.42
CA ILE A 859 -9.73 -27.89 31.66
C ILE A 859 -9.25 -28.57 32.95
N VAL A 860 -10.09 -28.56 34.00
CA VAL A 860 -9.80 -29.27 35.25
C VAL A 860 -9.63 -30.77 34.99
N ASP A 861 -10.52 -31.39 34.21
CA ASP A 861 -10.46 -32.81 33.87
C ASP A 861 -9.16 -33.16 33.11
N VAL A 862 -8.82 -32.37 32.08
CA VAL A 862 -7.56 -32.51 31.34
C VAL A 862 -6.35 -32.39 32.26
N LEU A 863 -6.33 -31.41 33.17
CA LEU A 863 -5.21 -31.22 34.11
C LEU A 863 -5.12 -32.37 35.13
N GLN A 864 -6.24 -32.85 35.67
CA GLN A 864 -6.27 -33.94 36.65
C GLN A 864 -5.97 -35.30 36.04
N SER A 865 -6.16 -35.48 34.73
CA SER A 865 -5.76 -36.71 34.02
C SER A 865 -4.23 -36.91 33.96
N VAL A 866 -3.44 -35.85 34.21
CA VAL A 866 -1.98 -35.91 34.16
C VAL A 866 -1.43 -36.56 35.42
N PRO A 867 -0.70 -37.69 35.32
CA PRO A 867 -0.10 -38.33 36.49
C PRO A 867 0.78 -37.37 37.29
N GLY A 868 0.50 -37.22 38.58
CA GLY A 868 1.21 -36.33 39.50
C GLY A 868 0.51 -35.00 39.80
N VAL A 869 -0.59 -34.66 39.10
CA VAL A 869 -1.46 -33.54 39.50
C VAL A 869 -2.46 -34.03 40.55
N ILE A 870 -2.39 -33.51 41.78
CA ILE A 870 -3.33 -33.88 42.85
C ILE A 870 -4.59 -33.01 42.81
N ALA A 871 -4.44 -31.72 42.47
CA ALA A 871 -5.56 -30.80 42.31
C ALA A 871 -5.23 -29.72 41.27
N ALA A 872 -6.27 -29.21 40.61
CA ALA A 872 -6.18 -28.11 39.67
C ALA A 872 -7.35 -27.14 39.90
N ASP A 873 -7.04 -25.84 39.96
CA ASP A 873 -8.03 -24.76 40.04
C ASP A 873 -7.84 -23.80 38.87
N VAL A 874 -8.89 -23.54 38.10
CA VAL A 874 -8.81 -22.68 36.91
C VAL A 874 -8.97 -21.23 37.33
N THR A 875 -7.90 -20.45 37.24
CA THR A 875 -7.85 -19.05 37.65
C THR A 875 -8.14 -18.07 36.51
N ALA A 876 -8.03 -18.51 35.25
CA ALA A 876 -8.40 -17.71 34.09
C ALA A 876 -9.01 -18.58 32.99
N LEU A 877 -10.13 -18.11 32.45
CA LEU A 877 -10.75 -18.63 31.23
C LEU A 877 -11.49 -17.48 30.55
N CYS A 878 -10.89 -16.90 29.51
CA CYS A 878 -11.48 -15.78 28.79
C CYS A 878 -11.11 -15.77 27.30
N ARG A 879 -11.93 -15.08 26.49
CA ARG A 879 -11.66 -14.81 25.08
C ARG A 879 -10.71 -13.62 24.96
N LEU A 880 -9.83 -13.66 23.96
CA LEU A 880 -8.91 -12.59 23.63
C LEU A 880 -9.37 -11.84 22.37
N VAL A 881 -9.39 -10.52 22.45
CA VAL A 881 -9.55 -9.58 21.33
C VAL A 881 -8.35 -8.64 21.37
N ASP A 882 -7.58 -8.58 20.29
CA ASP A 882 -6.32 -7.82 20.20
C ASP A 882 -5.34 -8.10 21.36
N GLY A 883 -5.27 -9.37 21.77
CA GLY A 883 -4.42 -9.84 22.88
C GLY A 883 -4.94 -9.49 24.28
N LYS A 884 -6.13 -8.90 24.40
CA LYS A 884 -6.73 -8.48 25.69
C LYS A 884 -8.05 -9.22 25.98
N PRO A 885 -8.45 -9.41 27.25
CA PRO A 885 -9.72 -10.03 27.59
C PRO A 885 -10.92 -9.21 27.08
N GLU A 886 -11.83 -9.85 26.32
CA GLU A 886 -12.96 -9.18 25.62
C GLU A 886 -13.89 -8.38 26.56
N TYR A 887 -14.03 -8.75 27.83
CA TYR A 887 -14.97 -8.11 28.78
C TYR A 887 -14.35 -7.75 30.13
N GLY A 888 -13.03 -7.59 30.22
CA GLY A 888 -12.31 -7.25 31.47
C GLY A 888 -12.32 -8.33 32.57
N LYS A 889 -13.28 -9.26 32.59
CA LYS A 889 -13.27 -10.46 33.46
C LYS A 889 -12.33 -11.52 32.90
N ILE A 890 -11.42 -11.98 33.75
CA ILE A 890 -10.38 -12.96 33.40
C ILE A 890 -10.88 -14.40 33.58
N TYR A 891 -11.88 -14.65 34.43
CA TYR A 891 -12.45 -15.97 34.68
C TYR A 891 -13.93 -16.06 34.30
N ARG A 892 -14.30 -17.16 33.64
CA ARG A 892 -15.67 -17.59 33.35
C ARG A 892 -15.76 -19.09 33.53
N SER A 893 -16.92 -19.58 33.99
CA SER A 893 -17.16 -21.02 34.09
C SER A 893 -17.29 -21.70 32.72
N TYR A 894 -17.69 -20.95 31.69
CA TYR A 894 -17.73 -21.40 30.30
C TYR A 894 -17.56 -20.23 29.31
N LEU A 895 -17.05 -20.54 28.12
CA LEU A 895 -16.96 -19.63 26.98
C LEU A 895 -17.94 -20.06 25.89
N ARG A 896 -18.79 -19.12 25.47
CA ARG A 896 -19.70 -19.31 24.34
C ARG A 896 -18.95 -19.20 23.02
N PRO A 897 -19.29 -20.02 22.03
CA PRO A 897 -18.72 -19.98 20.69
C PRO A 897 -19.47 -18.98 19.79
N ASP A 898 -19.76 -17.79 20.34
CA ASP A 898 -20.45 -16.71 19.63
C ASP A 898 -19.43 -15.78 18.93
N PRO A 899 -19.81 -15.09 17.86
CA PRO A 899 -19.00 -14.01 17.26
C PRO A 899 -18.54 -12.97 18.31
N PRO A 900 -17.38 -12.32 18.13
CA PRO A 900 -16.94 -11.24 19.03
C PRO A 900 -17.97 -10.10 19.09
N ALA A 901 -18.02 -9.38 20.22
CA ALA A 901 -18.92 -8.23 20.38
C ALA A 901 -18.78 -7.23 19.22
N GLY A 902 -19.93 -6.82 18.64
CA GLY A 902 -19.97 -5.88 17.50
C GLY A 902 -19.87 -6.53 16.12
N SER A 903 -19.62 -7.84 16.04
CA SER A 903 -19.69 -8.59 14.78
C SER A 903 -21.13 -8.75 14.30
N THR A 904 -21.37 -8.46 13.02
CA THR A 904 -22.65 -8.76 12.33
C THR A 904 -22.68 -10.16 11.73
N SER A 905 -21.58 -10.91 11.84
CA SER A 905 -21.49 -12.28 11.33
C SER A 905 -22.34 -13.22 12.19
N THR A 906 -22.99 -14.18 11.53
CA THR A 906 -23.76 -15.24 12.19
C THR A 906 -23.06 -16.60 12.11
N ALA A 907 -21.78 -16.61 11.72
CA ALA A 907 -20.93 -17.79 11.57
C ALA A 907 -20.63 -18.46 12.92
N ALA A 908 -20.50 -19.79 12.91
CA ALA A 908 -19.96 -20.51 14.05
C ALA A 908 -18.48 -20.10 14.29
N VAL A 909 -18.09 -19.99 15.55
CA VAL A 909 -16.72 -19.59 15.94
C VAL A 909 -15.93 -20.79 16.39
N LEU A 910 -14.61 -20.76 16.12
CA LEU A 910 -13.66 -21.72 16.66
C LEU A 910 -12.91 -21.14 17.85
N LEU A 911 -13.14 -21.70 19.05
CA LEU A 911 -12.40 -21.35 20.27
C LEU A 911 -11.15 -22.25 20.40
N THR A 912 -9.97 -21.64 20.41
CA THR A 912 -8.69 -22.37 20.56
C THR A 912 -7.72 -21.61 21.45
N LEU A 913 -6.86 -22.34 22.14
CA LEU A 913 -5.88 -21.76 23.07
C LEU A 913 -4.87 -20.86 22.34
N ASP A 914 -4.64 -19.67 22.87
CA ASP A 914 -3.41 -18.92 22.63
C ASP A 914 -2.33 -19.45 23.59
N VAL A 915 -1.41 -20.23 23.03
CA VAL A 915 -0.36 -20.94 23.79
C VAL A 915 0.54 -20.00 24.59
N THR A 916 0.70 -18.75 24.13
CA THR A 916 1.50 -17.73 24.82
C THR A 916 0.81 -17.18 26.07
N SER A 917 -0.52 -17.28 26.10
CA SER A 917 -1.35 -16.82 27.21
C SER A 917 -1.63 -17.89 28.28
N LEU A 918 -1.23 -19.15 28.03
CA LEU A 918 -1.39 -20.26 28.98
C LEU A 918 -0.48 -20.07 30.20
N THR A 919 -1.08 -20.02 31.39
CA THR A 919 -0.37 -19.86 32.66
C THR A 919 -0.69 -21.00 33.62
N LEU A 920 0.31 -21.77 34.02
CA LEU A 920 0.18 -22.82 35.03
C LEU A 920 1.10 -22.46 36.21
N LYS A 921 0.53 -22.27 37.40
CA LYS A 921 1.28 -21.95 38.61
C LYS A 921 1.20 -23.12 39.57
N VAL A 922 2.30 -23.41 40.26
CA VAL A 922 2.33 -24.45 41.29
C VAL A 922 2.07 -23.78 42.63
N VAL A 923 1.08 -24.26 43.36
CA VAL A 923 0.75 -23.78 44.70
C VAL A 923 1.32 -24.75 45.71
N THR A 924 2.15 -24.24 46.61
CA THR A 924 2.64 -24.99 47.78
C THR A 924 1.54 -25.01 48.84
N PRO A 925 1.41 -26.10 49.62
CA PRO A 925 0.34 -26.27 50.60
C PRO A 925 0.29 -25.17 51.66
#